data_AF-A0A556PE08-F1
#
_entry.id   AF-A0A556PE08-F1
#
_cell.length_a   1.000
_cell.length_b   1.000
_cell.length_c   1.000
_cell.angle_alpha   90.00
_cell.angle_beta   90.00
_cell.angle_gamma   90.00
#
_symmetry.space_group_name_H-M   'P 1'
#
loop_
_entity.id
_entity.type
_entity.pdbx_description
1 polymer ?
#
loop_
_entity_poly.entity_id
_entity_poly.type
_entity_poly.pdbx_seq_one_letter_code
_entity_poly.pdbx_strand_id
1 'polypeptide(L)'
;MRYIKGISIITIVVLIFHIFGLNAGLLATSDQSSSNKVTVDYVAHSDEGIQWNLSIDVKTESENGEVEVEVEFSPGLSHGAIDVSNSIEVELTATGYLLKSSGAFQEEVKITTLRTDDPVEVYKLNAIASFDEQEIRDFAEKAIELPALDQSTEEESNEQADESSIETKSEEVELTEKNDESTSESKDKLEEQPNTKDTKDEKTDQDQQVERDEKKDSSKEDEKKSQETNSKSDDTIEEIASKSLFVSLSTSGNYFSGSNAIVVPTSLVGTSQNDHTRPHRLWSNGGTVYVAVKSTHTLQFMTLNGVTSTDFDEYNPLVPIYIDGVEYNPKDGLKGNTKDSHWTVFKFPLTDLNLNDDGIYTFFIKGIGGGHDVGGDLLFEIPKTDVTANKVWDGGTERPSITLHLLVSAAGEAPHQIKNATVDGNEIPAWQYTWEEVPQYDPYGREYIFTADEADVPVNYVKSLDGLTVTNTYNPEQIDIHVTKEWIGPAAEAVTVQLFADGTDTGRTLVLNEANNWSDTFADLNVFDDQTGNQISYTVQEIDIPGYSSDVLGSVDNGFVVTNTNDETLDIQVAKEWVGPAANEVTIQLFSGGVDTGEMITLNATNNWSGAFENLRKYDETTGVKIDYIVQEVALEGYTSHKTGSVEEGFTFTNTNDELIDVVVTKEWIGPETGEVTVSLLADGTDTGITEVLNEDNQWSAVFTGFRKYDDETGNEIEYEVIELNVPDGYEASYRAEDGVLIVTNTALYGSLTIYKVDENGDPLAGAMFELNGSDGFSMTGTSDEFGLIIFDELPLGEYTLTETKAPEGYRLLEGERTISISSDQLHVNETIENTLQDWEIPKTGGIGTIGFYGVGAILMATALFLLWRRRKENNE
;
A
#
# COMPACT_ATOMS: atom_id res chain seq x y z
N MET A 1 -42.76 -40.24 20.46
CA MET A 1 -43.18 -40.38 21.88
C MET A 1 -41.95 -40.20 22.77
N ARG A 2 -42.12 -39.67 24.00
CA ARG A 2 -41.36 -39.90 25.27
C ARG A 2 -39.95 -40.53 25.17
N TYR A 3 -38.86 -40.08 25.84
CA TYR A 3 -38.50 -39.05 26.87
C TYR A 3 -36.94 -39.18 27.07
N ILE A 4 -36.08 -38.46 27.82
CA ILE A 4 -35.89 -37.23 28.68
C ILE A 4 -34.36 -37.24 29.01
N LYS A 5 -33.51 -36.22 29.23
CA LYS A 5 -33.39 -34.72 29.19
C LYS A 5 -31.87 -34.41 29.01
N GLY A 6 -31.34 -33.19 28.83
CA GLY A 6 -31.92 -31.85 28.64
C GLY A 6 -31.59 -30.82 29.76
N ILE A 7 -30.83 -29.75 29.41
CA ILE A 7 -30.50 -28.50 30.18
C ILE A 7 -29.41 -28.64 31.28
N SER A 8 -28.46 -27.71 31.50
CA SER A 8 -27.85 -26.66 30.64
C SER A 8 -26.59 -26.02 31.29
N ILE A 9 -25.86 -25.25 30.48
CA ILE A 9 -24.96 -24.09 30.68
C ILE A 9 -24.76 -23.53 32.12
N ILE A 10 -23.49 -23.13 32.40
CA ILE A 10 -22.97 -22.28 33.51
C ILE A 10 -23.34 -22.71 34.95
N THR A 11 -22.39 -23.37 35.62
CA THR A 11 -21.94 -22.96 36.98
C THR A 11 -20.53 -23.52 37.28
N ILE A 12 -19.74 -22.80 38.08
CA ILE A 12 -18.48 -23.25 38.73
C ILE A 12 -17.29 -23.59 37.77
N VAL A 13 -16.69 -22.55 37.17
CA VAL A 13 -15.22 -22.54 36.87
C VAL A 13 -14.62 -21.16 37.18
N VAL A 14 -15.34 -20.06 36.90
CA VAL A 14 -14.85 -18.69 37.12
C VAL A 14 -15.11 -18.19 38.54
N LEU A 15 -14.39 -18.74 39.53
CA LEU A 15 -13.77 -17.97 40.62
C LEU A 15 -12.82 -18.84 41.47
N ILE A 16 -11.51 -18.67 41.27
CA ILE A 16 -10.45 -18.48 42.28
C ILE A 16 -9.12 -18.43 41.51
N PHE A 17 -8.53 -17.24 41.46
CA PHE A 17 -7.19 -17.02 40.90
C PHE A 17 -6.09 -17.58 41.84
N HIS A 18 -4.85 -17.59 41.35
CA HIS A 18 -3.61 -17.84 42.10
C HIS A 18 -3.33 -19.30 42.56
N ILE A 19 -2.86 -20.11 41.61
CA ILE A 19 -1.58 -20.81 41.81
C ILE A 19 -0.64 -20.34 40.69
N PHE A 20 0.59 -19.95 41.05
CA PHE A 20 1.55 -19.37 40.11
C PHE A 20 2.20 -20.41 39.19
N GLY A 21 2.41 -20.01 37.92
CA GLY A 21 3.45 -20.58 37.05
C GLY A 21 2.97 -21.61 36.03
N LEU A 22 2.83 -21.18 34.78
CA LEU A 22 3.12 -21.94 33.56
C LEU A 22 3.29 -20.96 32.39
N ASN A 23 4.04 -21.37 31.36
CA ASN A 23 4.54 -20.50 30.30
C ASN A 23 3.43 -19.80 29.50
N ALA A 24 3.64 -18.54 29.13
CA ALA A 24 3.06 -18.01 27.89
C ALA A 24 3.72 -18.75 26.72
N GLY A 25 2.92 -19.26 25.78
CA GLY A 25 3.42 -20.03 24.64
C GLY A 25 3.70 -19.14 23.43
N LEU A 26 4.78 -19.46 22.70
CA LEU A 26 4.97 -19.01 21.33
C LEU A 26 3.74 -19.40 20.49
N LEU A 27 3.20 -18.44 19.74
CA LEU A 27 2.20 -18.70 18.70
C LEU A 27 2.93 -18.84 17.37
N ALA A 28 3.22 -20.09 17.00
CA ALA A 28 3.57 -20.44 15.63
C ALA A 28 2.27 -20.49 14.81
N THR A 29 2.21 -19.75 13.71
CA THR A 29 1.04 -19.70 12.83
C THR A 29 1.37 -20.34 11.48
N SER A 30 0.41 -21.09 10.96
CA SER A 30 0.47 -21.68 9.63
C SER A 30 -0.63 -21.09 8.76
N ASP A 31 -0.31 -20.90 7.48
CA ASP A 31 -1.26 -20.41 6.48
C ASP A 31 -1.76 -21.56 5.60
N GLN A 32 -2.93 -21.36 4.98
CA GLN A 32 -3.56 -22.33 4.09
C GLN A 32 -3.69 -21.70 2.69
N SER A 33 -3.15 -22.36 1.66
CA SER A 33 -3.29 -21.83 0.30
C SER A 33 -4.76 -21.77 -0.14
N SER A 34 -5.09 -20.79 -0.98
CA SER A 34 -6.45 -20.53 -1.51
C SER A 34 -7.08 -21.69 -2.33
N SER A 35 -6.38 -22.81 -2.46
CA SER A 35 -6.81 -24.03 -3.16
C SER A 35 -7.39 -25.13 -2.24
N ASN A 36 -7.22 -25.04 -0.91
CA ASN A 36 -7.48 -26.12 0.05
C ASN A 36 -6.72 -27.46 -0.22
N LYS A 37 -5.68 -27.47 -1.07
CA LYS A 37 -4.91 -28.69 -1.42
C LYS A 37 -3.64 -28.90 -0.59
N VAL A 38 -3.18 -27.87 0.14
CA VAL A 38 -1.97 -27.92 0.96
C VAL A 38 -2.28 -27.33 2.33
N THR A 39 -2.04 -28.13 3.37
CA THR A 39 -2.27 -27.79 4.78
C THR A 39 -0.95 -27.87 5.53
N VAL A 40 -0.56 -26.78 6.19
CA VAL A 40 0.57 -26.74 7.12
C VAL A 40 0.02 -26.84 8.55
N ASP A 41 0.44 -27.88 9.27
CA ASP A 41 0.17 -28.07 10.70
C ASP A 41 1.45 -27.85 11.53
N TYR A 42 1.38 -27.01 12.55
CA TYR A 42 2.43 -26.91 13.56
C TYR A 42 2.41 -28.16 14.48
N VAL A 43 3.56 -28.83 14.64
CA VAL A 43 3.65 -30.09 15.40
C VAL A 43 4.28 -29.89 16.77
N ALA A 44 5.45 -29.26 16.83
CA ALA A 44 6.22 -29.09 18.05
C ALA A 44 7.35 -28.06 17.88
N HIS A 45 7.87 -27.55 19.00
CA HIS A 45 9.11 -26.77 19.03
C HIS A 45 10.06 -27.30 20.11
N SER A 46 11.30 -26.88 20.02
CA SER A 46 12.40 -27.15 20.94
C SER A 46 13.39 -25.99 20.92
N ASP A 47 14.30 -25.93 21.88
CA ASP A 47 15.34 -24.89 21.95
C ASP A 47 16.19 -24.83 20.66
N GLU A 48 16.36 -25.96 19.97
CA GLU A 48 17.18 -26.11 18.76
C GLU A 48 16.41 -25.91 17.43
N GLY A 49 15.07 -25.98 17.42
CA GLY A 49 14.30 -25.97 16.17
C GLY A 49 12.79 -26.26 16.29
N ILE A 50 12.07 -26.08 15.17
CA ILE A 50 10.61 -26.18 15.06
C ILE A 50 10.22 -27.26 14.03
N GLN A 51 9.22 -28.09 14.37
CA GLN A 51 8.66 -29.14 13.51
C GLN A 51 7.26 -28.81 13.00
N TRP A 52 7.06 -29.07 11.70
CA TRP A 52 5.84 -28.86 10.94
C TRP A 52 5.45 -30.16 10.21
N ASN A 53 4.15 -30.38 10.00
CA ASN A 53 3.62 -31.41 9.11
C ASN A 53 2.97 -30.69 7.93
N LEU A 54 3.37 -31.04 6.72
CA LEU A 54 2.85 -30.48 5.47
C LEU A 54 2.02 -31.58 4.80
N SER A 55 0.70 -31.50 4.94
CA SER A 55 -0.25 -32.41 4.30
C SER A 55 -0.57 -31.90 2.90
N ILE A 56 -0.21 -32.68 1.87
CA ILE A 56 -0.42 -32.35 0.47
C ILE A 56 -1.47 -33.32 -0.10
N ASP A 57 -2.57 -32.80 -0.65
CA ASP A 57 -3.68 -33.58 -1.21
C ASP A 57 -4.02 -33.07 -2.63
N VAL A 58 -3.29 -33.61 -3.61
CA VAL A 58 -3.39 -33.25 -5.03
C VAL A 58 -4.30 -34.25 -5.74
N LYS A 59 -5.55 -33.84 -5.98
CA LYS A 59 -6.50 -34.56 -6.83
C LYS A 59 -6.53 -33.95 -8.24
N THR A 60 -5.68 -34.46 -9.12
CA THR A 60 -5.70 -34.22 -10.57
C THR A 60 -6.20 -35.49 -11.28
N GLU A 61 -7.14 -35.38 -12.21
CA GLU A 61 -7.58 -36.54 -13.03
C GLU A 61 -6.68 -36.77 -14.27
N SER A 62 -5.59 -36.00 -14.39
CA SER A 62 -4.62 -36.06 -15.48
C SER A 62 -3.41 -36.93 -15.12
N GLU A 63 -3.07 -37.88 -16.00
CA GLU A 63 -1.96 -38.82 -15.79
C GLU A 63 -0.56 -38.19 -16.02
N ASN A 64 -0.46 -36.89 -16.35
CA ASN A 64 0.80 -36.22 -16.72
C ASN A 64 1.02 -34.83 -16.10
N GLY A 65 0.17 -34.36 -15.18
CA GLY A 65 0.40 -33.07 -14.52
C GLY A 65 1.53 -33.15 -13.50
N GLU A 66 2.61 -32.38 -13.69
CA GLU A 66 3.58 -32.11 -12.63
C GLU A 66 3.02 -31.03 -11.68
N VAL A 67 3.29 -31.18 -10.38
CA VAL A 67 2.89 -30.23 -9.34
C VAL A 67 4.10 -29.87 -8.50
N GLU A 68 4.30 -28.57 -8.32
CA GLU A 68 5.39 -28.01 -7.53
C GLU A 68 4.81 -27.34 -6.28
N VAL A 69 5.36 -27.67 -5.11
CA VAL A 69 5.04 -26.99 -3.85
C VAL A 69 6.32 -26.31 -3.34
N GLU A 70 6.34 -24.99 -3.39
CA GLU A 70 7.41 -24.19 -2.81
C GLU A 70 7.11 -23.92 -1.33
N VAL A 71 8.10 -24.17 -0.49
CA VAL A 71 8.02 -24.01 0.97
C VAL A 71 9.09 -23.01 1.40
N GLU A 72 8.67 -21.94 2.07
CA GLU A 72 9.55 -20.87 2.53
C GLU A 72 9.51 -20.69 4.05
N PHE A 73 10.63 -20.25 4.62
CA PHE A 73 10.78 -20.02 6.06
C PHE A 73 10.83 -18.53 6.40
N SER A 74 10.11 -18.11 7.45
CA SER A 74 10.25 -16.75 8.00
C SER A 74 11.67 -16.47 8.51
N PRO A 75 12.15 -15.21 8.47
CA PRO A 75 13.44 -14.82 9.04
C PRO A 75 13.64 -15.33 10.48
N GLY A 76 14.86 -15.79 10.80
CA GLY A 76 15.18 -16.46 12.06
C GLY A 76 15.08 -18.00 12.00
N LEU A 77 14.59 -18.57 10.90
CA LEU A 77 14.58 -20.01 10.62
C LEU A 77 15.52 -20.39 9.47
N SER A 78 15.98 -21.63 9.48
CA SER A 78 16.86 -22.23 8.47
C SER A 78 16.58 -23.73 8.30
N HIS A 79 17.09 -24.34 7.23
CA HIS A 79 16.89 -25.76 6.91
C HIS A 79 17.50 -26.68 7.97
N GLY A 80 16.69 -27.58 8.55
CA GLY A 80 17.16 -28.57 9.53
C GLY A 80 17.16 -30.00 8.98
N ALA A 81 15.97 -30.53 8.74
CA ALA A 81 15.76 -31.86 8.16
C ALA A 81 14.37 -31.94 7.52
N ILE A 82 14.24 -32.75 6.47
CA ILE A 82 12.97 -33.04 5.81
C ILE A 82 12.83 -34.56 5.64
N ASP A 83 11.63 -35.07 5.92
CA ASP A 83 11.26 -36.49 5.81
C ASP A 83 10.06 -36.60 4.84
N VAL A 84 10.22 -37.38 3.78
CA VAL A 84 9.31 -37.48 2.62
C VAL A 84 9.17 -38.94 2.19
N SER A 85 8.07 -39.26 1.51
CA SER A 85 7.96 -40.54 0.81
C SER A 85 8.83 -40.56 -0.46
N ASN A 86 9.12 -41.76 -0.98
CA ASN A 86 9.96 -41.94 -2.17
C ASN A 86 9.31 -41.44 -3.50
N SER A 87 8.15 -40.79 -3.43
CA SER A 87 7.35 -40.33 -4.59
C SER A 87 7.55 -38.84 -4.91
N ILE A 88 8.23 -38.09 -4.04
CA ILE A 88 8.43 -36.64 -4.15
C ILE A 88 9.93 -36.38 -4.34
N GLU A 89 10.29 -35.62 -5.38
CA GLU A 89 11.65 -35.09 -5.55
C GLU A 89 11.78 -33.77 -4.76
N VAL A 90 12.93 -33.57 -4.11
CA VAL A 90 13.14 -32.46 -3.17
C VAL A 90 14.39 -31.68 -3.55
N GLU A 91 14.21 -30.40 -3.87
CA GLU A 91 15.27 -29.44 -4.14
C GLU A 91 15.40 -28.44 -2.98
N LEU A 92 16.63 -28.02 -2.69
CA LEU A 92 16.96 -27.11 -1.59
C LEU A 92 17.13 -25.69 -2.15
N THR A 93 16.21 -24.78 -1.83
CA THR A 93 16.28 -23.39 -2.28
C THR A 93 16.99 -22.51 -1.24
N ALA A 94 17.25 -21.24 -1.59
CA ALA A 94 17.86 -20.29 -0.66
C ALA A 94 16.95 -19.96 0.55
N THR A 95 15.63 -20.00 0.37
CA THR A 95 14.61 -19.64 1.39
C THR A 95 13.91 -20.84 2.03
N GLY A 96 14.00 -22.04 1.44
CA GLY A 96 13.40 -23.26 1.98
C GLY A 96 13.55 -24.49 1.09
N TYR A 97 12.44 -25.13 0.72
CA TYR A 97 12.42 -26.36 -0.07
C TYR A 97 11.45 -26.26 -1.25
N LEU A 98 11.82 -26.81 -2.39
CA LEU A 98 10.93 -27.00 -3.53
C LEU A 98 10.63 -28.50 -3.69
N LEU A 99 9.34 -28.86 -3.65
CA LEU A 99 8.86 -30.23 -3.69
C LEU A 99 8.19 -30.49 -5.04
N LYS A 100 8.68 -31.46 -5.82
CA LYS A 100 8.17 -31.79 -7.16
C LYS A 100 7.61 -33.21 -7.19
N SER A 101 6.46 -33.40 -7.83
CA SER A 101 5.84 -34.71 -7.98
C SER A 101 4.99 -34.77 -9.26
N SER A 102 4.76 -35.97 -9.79
CA SER A 102 4.01 -36.21 -11.04
C SER A 102 2.72 -37.00 -10.77
N GLY A 103 1.60 -36.44 -11.23
CA GLY A 103 0.26 -37.01 -11.05
C GLY A 103 -0.38 -36.72 -9.69
N ALA A 104 -1.49 -37.40 -9.40
CA ALA A 104 -2.25 -37.23 -8.16
C ALA A 104 -1.65 -38.02 -6.99
N PHE A 105 -1.44 -37.35 -5.85
CA PHE A 105 -0.92 -37.95 -4.63
C PHE A 105 -1.54 -37.32 -3.37
N GLN A 106 -1.55 -38.10 -2.28
CA GLN A 106 -1.84 -37.62 -0.94
C GLN A 106 -0.73 -38.10 0.00
N GLU A 107 0.05 -37.17 0.55
CA GLU A 107 1.25 -37.46 1.35
C GLU A 107 1.39 -36.49 2.53
N GLU A 108 2.04 -36.94 3.60
CA GLU A 108 2.48 -36.11 4.73
C GLU A 108 4.00 -35.90 4.64
N VAL A 109 4.43 -34.65 4.52
CA VAL A 109 5.84 -34.26 4.47
C VAL A 109 6.22 -33.61 5.79
N LYS A 110 7.23 -34.14 6.49
CA LYS A 110 7.61 -33.62 7.81
C LYS A 110 8.85 -32.74 7.73
N ILE A 111 8.71 -31.48 8.12
CA ILE A 111 9.76 -30.46 8.00
C ILE A 111 10.24 -30.05 9.40
N THR A 112 11.55 -30.10 9.61
CA THR A 112 12.24 -29.56 10.80
C THR A 112 13.11 -28.39 10.39
N THR A 113 12.91 -27.25 11.04
CA THR A 113 13.66 -26.00 10.85
C THR A 113 14.55 -25.74 12.06
N LEU A 114 15.74 -25.17 11.85
CA LEU A 114 16.66 -24.75 12.91
C LEU A 114 16.57 -23.24 13.12
N ARG A 115 16.59 -22.80 14.39
CA ARG A 115 16.56 -21.37 14.75
C ARG A 115 17.95 -20.77 14.53
N THR A 116 18.05 -19.66 13.80
CA THR A 116 19.33 -18.95 13.60
C THR A 116 19.56 -17.88 14.66
N ASP A 117 18.49 -17.24 15.15
CA ASP A 117 18.52 -16.07 16.02
C ASP A 117 17.43 -16.14 17.11
N ASP A 118 17.61 -15.36 18.19
CA ASP A 118 16.71 -15.33 19.35
C ASP A 118 16.70 -13.91 19.95
N PRO A 119 15.55 -13.24 20.19
CA PRO A 119 14.19 -13.73 20.06
C PRO A 119 13.41 -13.18 18.86
N VAL A 120 12.75 -14.09 18.13
CA VAL A 120 11.56 -13.80 17.32
C VAL A 120 10.35 -14.39 18.05
N GLU A 121 9.24 -13.65 18.17
CA GLU A 121 8.08 -14.08 18.97
C GLU A 121 7.08 -14.96 18.20
N VAL A 122 7.05 -14.83 16.87
CA VAL A 122 6.17 -15.56 15.94
C VAL A 122 7.02 -16.26 14.88
N TYR A 123 6.65 -17.49 14.53
CA TYR A 123 7.33 -18.29 13.51
C TYR A 123 6.30 -18.70 12.47
N LYS A 124 6.62 -18.50 11.19
CA LYS A 124 5.72 -18.81 10.07
C LYS A 124 6.46 -19.67 9.03
N LEU A 125 5.76 -20.69 8.54
CA LEU A 125 6.17 -21.47 7.38
C LEU A 125 5.11 -21.27 6.30
N ASN A 126 5.54 -20.82 5.12
CA ASN A 126 4.69 -20.61 3.96
C ASN A 126 4.79 -21.84 3.04
N ALA A 127 3.70 -22.22 2.38
CA ALA A 127 3.67 -23.33 1.44
C ALA A 127 2.68 -23.06 0.30
N ILE A 128 3.20 -22.83 -0.90
CA ILE A 128 2.42 -22.44 -2.09
C ILE A 128 2.52 -23.56 -3.12
N ALA A 129 1.37 -24.06 -3.59
CA ALA A 129 1.29 -25.03 -4.68
C ALA A 129 1.06 -24.32 -6.02
N SER A 130 1.97 -24.54 -6.98
CA SER A 130 1.81 -24.17 -8.37
C SER A 130 1.30 -25.36 -9.20
N PHE A 131 0.49 -25.06 -10.21
CA PHE A 131 -0.08 -26.04 -11.14
C PHE A 131 0.05 -25.47 -12.55
N ASP A 132 0.43 -26.29 -13.53
CA ASP A 132 0.44 -25.85 -14.94
C ASP A 132 -0.97 -25.38 -15.34
N GLU A 133 -1.07 -24.12 -15.78
CA GLU A 133 -2.31 -23.40 -16.01
C GLU A 133 -3.15 -24.03 -17.16
N GLN A 134 -2.51 -24.88 -17.96
CA GLN A 134 -3.07 -25.48 -19.16
C GLN A 134 -4.33 -26.34 -18.90
N GLU A 135 -4.47 -26.96 -17.72
CA GLU A 135 -5.60 -27.85 -17.38
C GLU A 135 -6.76 -27.20 -16.61
N ILE A 136 -6.56 -26.01 -16.01
CA ILE A 136 -7.64 -25.30 -15.28
C ILE A 136 -8.79 -24.94 -16.24
N ARG A 137 -8.47 -24.72 -17.53
CA ARG A 137 -9.45 -24.49 -18.62
C ARG A 137 -10.38 -25.69 -18.85
N ASP A 138 -9.84 -26.90 -18.86
CA ASP A 138 -10.60 -28.12 -19.18
C ASP A 138 -11.53 -28.57 -18.03
N PHE A 139 -11.24 -28.16 -16.79
CA PHE A 139 -12.14 -28.38 -15.65
C PHE A 139 -13.29 -27.37 -15.63
N ALA A 140 -13.04 -26.11 -16.01
CA ALA A 140 -14.05 -25.05 -16.02
C ALA A 140 -15.20 -25.30 -17.01
N GLU A 141 -14.91 -25.86 -18.21
CA GLU A 141 -15.94 -26.15 -19.22
C GLU A 141 -16.76 -27.43 -18.95
N LYS A 142 -16.54 -28.13 -17.82
CA LYS A 142 -17.14 -29.45 -17.54
C LYS A 142 -18.03 -29.54 -16.30
N ALA A 143 -18.28 -28.42 -15.62
CA ALA A 143 -19.09 -28.33 -14.41
C ALA A 143 -20.51 -27.78 -14.65
N ILE A 144 -21.18 -28.20 -15.74
CA ILE A 144 -22.60 -27.92 -16.02
C ILE A 144 -23.32 -29.24 -16.36
N GLU A 145 -24.57 -29.37 -15.92
CA GLU A 145 -25.32 -30.63 -15.75
C GLU A 145 -24.78 -31.49 -14.58
N LEU A 146 -25.56 -32.16 -13.71
CA LEU A 146 -26.96 -32.65 -13.76
C LEU A 146 -27.69 -32.33 -12.41
N PRO A 147 -28.73 -33.06 -11.96
CA PRO A 147 -30.15 -32.92 -12.36
C PRO A 147 -31.09 -32.58 -11.16
N ALA A 148 -32.38 -32.35 -11.43
CA ALA A 148 -33.40 -32.07 -10.40
C ALA A 148 -34.51 -33.13 -10.33
N LEU A 149 -34.99 -33.44 -9.11
CA LEU A 149 -36.27 -34.11 -8.83
C LEU A 149 -36.74 -33.86 -7.38
N ASP A 150 -37.79 -33.03 -7.24
CA ASP A 150 -39.13 -33.39 -6.70
C ASP A 150 -39.23 -33.99 -5.26
N GLN A 151 -40.11 -33.60 -4.32
CA GLN A 151 -41.46 -32.98 -4.33
C GLN A 151 -41.60 -31.92 -3.19
N SER A 152 -42.65 -31.10 -3.03
CA SER A 152 -44.07 -31.22 -3.46
C SER A 152 -44.82 -29.87 -3.59
N THR A 153 -45.80 -29.85 -4.51
CA THR A 153 -47.10 -29.10 -4.59
C THR A 153 -47.42 -27.85 -3.73
N GLU A 154 -48.30 -26.92 -4.14
CA GLU A 154 -49.45 -27.03 -5.07
C GLU A 154 -49.78 -25.68 -5.77
N GLU A 155 -50.29 -25.76 -7.02
CA GLU A 155 -51.34 -24.97 -7.75
C GLU A 155 -51.75 -23.55 -7.26
N GLU A 156 -52.13 -22.55 -8.08
CA GLU A 156 -52.26 -22.27 -9.53
C GLU A 156 -52.46 -20.71 -9.66
N SER A 157 -52.40 -19.96 -10.78
CA SER A 157 -52.52 -20.23 -12.23
C SER A 157 -51.86 -19.13 -13.11
N ASN A 158 -51.76 -19.38 -14.42
CA ASN A 158 -51.51 -18.46 -15.56
C ASN A 158 -52.30 -17.11 -15.52
N GLU A 159 -52.00 -16.08 -16.33
CA GLU A 159 -51.30 -15.95 -17.65
C GLU A 159 -50.67 -14.52 -17.74
N GLN A 160 -49.40 -14.30 -18.08
CA GLN A 160 -48.73 -14.29 -19.42
C GLN A 160 -48.70 -12.89 -20.13
N ALA A 161 -47.64 -12.66 -20.90
CA ALA A 161 -47.45 -11.65 -21.98
C ALA A 161 -46.94 -10.22 -21.62
N ASP A 162 -45.61 -10.12 -21.64
CA ASP A 162 -44.82 -9.35 -22.64
C ASP A 162 -44.33 -7.89 -22.45
N GLU A 163 -43.13 -7.73 -23.02
CA GLU A 163 -42.48 -6.55 -23.63
C GLU A 163 -42.47 -5.17 -22.96
N SER A 164 -41.37 -4.94 -22.23
CA SER A 164 -40.36 -3.92 -22.59
C SER A 164 -40.59 -2.44 -22.26
N SER A 165 -39.58 -1.63 -22.59
CA SER A 165 -39.43 -0.17 -22.36
C SER A 165 -39.10 0.21 -20.90
N ILE A 166 -38.04 0.96 -20.58
CA ILE A 166 -37.56 2.26 -21.11
C ILE A 166 -38.59 3.36 -20.79
N GLU A 167 -38.31 4.43 -20.04
CA GLU A 167 -37.08 4.88 -19.34
C GLU A 167 -37.48 6.02 -18.37
N THR A 168 -36.51 6.67 -17.71
CA THR A 168 -36.58 7.89 -16.87
C THR A 168 -37.83 8.78 -17.01
N LYS A 169 -38.29 9.49 -15.97
CA LYS A 169 -37.45 10.47 -15.22
C LYS A 169 -38.11 11.04 -13.95
N SER A 170 -37.28 11.64 -13.10
CA SER A 170 -37.64 12.74 -12.18
C SER A 170 -38.37 13.88 -12.93
N GLU A 171 -39.18 14.73 -12.29
CA GLU A 171 -38.78 15.70 -11.26
C GLU A 171 -39.99 16.24 -10.44
N GLU A 172 -39.73 17.11 -9.46
CA GLU A 172 -40.73 17.70 -8.56
C GLU A 172 -41.63 18.76 -9.21
N VAL A 173 -42.71 19.18 -8.53
CA VAL A 173 -42.91 20.58 -8.06
C VAL A 173 -44.22 20.76 -7.27
N GLU A 174 -44.20 21.77 -6.40
CA GLU A 174 -45.16 22.22 -5.38
C GLU A 174 -46.65 22.51 -5.75
N LEU A 175 -47.49 22.42 -4.69
CA LEU A 175 -48.61 23.31 -4.30
C LEU A 175 -49.76 23.65 -5.28
N THR A 176 -51.01 23.44 -4.80
CA THR A 176 -51.98 24.56 -4.59
C THR A 176 -53.17 24.16 -3.71
N GLU A 177 -53.93 25.14 -3.19
CA GLU A 177 -55.04 24.92 -2.24
C GLU A 177 -56.46 24.91 -2.86
N LYS A 178 -57.42 24.52 -1.99
CA LYS A 178 -58.81 25.03 -1.83
C LYS A 178 -59.99 24.46 -2.63
N ASN A 179 -61.01 24.08 -1.84
CA ASN A 179 -62.47 24.18 -2.08
C ASN A 179 -63.11 23.20 -3.10
N ASP A 180 -64.40 22.80 -2.98
CA ASP A 180 -65.54 23.46 -2.32
C ASP A 180 -66.64 22.50 -1.76
N GLU A 181 -67.63 23.10 -1.05
CA GLU A 181 -69.05 22.71 -0.82
C GLU A 181 -69.52 21.22 -0.77
N SER A 182 -70.08 20.68 0.34
CA SER A 182 -71.45 20.85 0.92
C SER A 182 -72.41 19.66 0.59
N THR A 183 -73.58 19.39 1.22
CA THR A 183 -74.37 20.01 2.32
C THR A 183 -75.28 18.96 3.02
N SER A 184 -76.02 19.38 4.07
CA SER A 184 -77.24 18.76 4.68
C SER A 184 -77.03 17.64 5.74
N GLU A 185 -77.86 17.50 6.82
CA GLU A 185 -78.99 18.33 7.27
C GLU A 185 -79.26 18.30 8.81
N SER A 186 -79.67 19.45 9.39
CA SER A 186 -80.54 19.65 10.59
C SER A 186 -80.30 18.87 11.92
N LYS A 187 -79.89 19.52 13.04
CA LYS A 187 -80.66 20.36 14.02
C LYS A 187 -81.35 19.58 15.17
N ASP A 188 -81.64 20.12 16.37
CA ASP A 188 -81.56 21.50 16.88
C ASP A 188 -81.40 21.54 18.44
N LYS A 189 -80.57 22.47 18.96
CA LYS A 189 -80.86 23.44 20.07
C LYS A 189 -81.27 22.96 21.51
N LEU A 190 -81.15 23.76 22.60
CA LEU A 190 -80.86 25.21 22.83
C LEU A 190 -80.40 25.47 24.29
N GLU A 191 -79.41 26.37 24.51
CA GLU A 191 -79.19 27.33 25.65
C GLU A 191 -79.37 26.90 27.13
N GLU A 192 -78.98 27.65 28.18
CA GLU A 192 -78.74 29.11 28.34
C GLU A 192 -77.63 29.44 29.38
N GLN A 193 -77.07 30.65 29.33
CA GLN A 193 -76.14 31.24 30.31
C GLN A 193 -76.86 32.46 30.96
N PRO A 194 -76.43 33.08 32.12
CA PRO A 194 -75.23 33.95 32.09
C PRO A 194 -74.55 34.37 33.44
N ASN A 195 -73.42 35.08 33.29
CA ASN A 195 -73.00 36.32 34.01
C ASN A 195 -72.54 36.37 35.50
N THR A 196 -71.21 36.50 35.63
CA THR A 196 -70.45 37.65 36.22
C THR A 196 -70.56 38.10 37.70
N LYS A 197 -69.35 38.33 38.28
CA LYS A 197 -68.95 39.48 39.14
C LYS A 197 -69.48 39.56 40.59
N ASP A 198 -68.85 40.28 41.55
CA ASP A 198 -67.69 41.20 41.49
C ASP A 198 -66.92 41.29 42.84
N THR A 199 -65.65 41.74 42.78
CA THR A 199 -64.87 42.50 43.80
C THR A 199 -64.77 42.15 45.32
N LYS A 200 -63.52 41.99 45.79
CA LYS A 200 -62.83 42.76 46.90
C LYS A 200 -63.29 42.62 48.38
N ASP A 201 -62.50 42.97 49.42
CA ASP A 201 -61.13 43.56 49.53
C ASP A 201 -60.41 43.14 50.83
N GLU A 202 -59.08 43.34 50.86
CA GLU A 202 -58.15 43.64 51.99
C GLU A 202 -58.35 43.06 53.43
N LYS A 203 -57.37 42.30 53.97
CA LYS A 203 -56.29 42.70 54.94
C LYS A 203 -56.75 42.99 56.40
N THR A 204 -55.93 42.97 57.48
CA THR A 204 -54.45 43.01 57.62
C THR A 204 -53.98 42.41 58.96
N ASP A 205 -52.72 41.97 59.01
CA ASP A 205 -51.74 42.12 60.12
C ASP A 205 -51.93 41.53 61.54
N GLN A 206 -50.88 40.79 61.95
CA GLN A 206 -50.08 40.93 63.21
C GLN A 206 -50.68 40.45 64.57
N ASP A 207 -49.88 40.01 65.55
CA ASP A 207 -48.40 39.82 65.61
C ASP A 207 -47.97 38.76 66.64
N GLN A 208 -46.67 38.39 66.64
CA GLN A 208 -45.85 37.99 67.80
C GLN A 208 -46.25 36.76 68.67
N GLN A 209 -45.36 36.03 69.36
CA GLN A 209 -43.92 35.70 69.22
C GLN A 209 -43.56 34.71 70.37
N VAL A 210 -42.43 33.98 70.28
CA VAL A 210 -41.52 33.62 71.43
C VAL A 210 -42.11 32.72 72.56
N GLU A 211 -41.47 31.69 73.11
CA GLU A 211 -40.23 30.92 72.87
C GLU A 211 -40.23 29.71 73.85
N ARG A 212 -39.42 28.66 73.59
CA ARG A 212 -38.72 27.82 74.61
C ARG A 212 -39.56 26.94 75.58
N ASP A 213 -38.99 25.91 76.25
CA ASP A 213 -37.72 25.21 76.02
C ASP A 213 -37.82 23.71 76.42
N GLU A 214 -37.08 22.89 75.67
CA GLU A 214 -36.30 21.69 76.05
C GLU A 214 -36.69 20.67 77.16
N LYS A 215 -36.53 19.40 76.75
CA LYS A 215 -35.72 18.30 77.38
C LYS A 215 -36.32 17.29 78.40
N LYS A 216 -36.19 16.01 78.00
CA LYS A 216 -35.59 14.84 78.70
C LYS A 216 -36.21 14.38 80.06
N ASP A 217 -35.99 13.14 80.52
CA ASP A 217 -35.10 12.07 80.05
C ASP A 217 -35.76 10.67 80.12
N SER A 218 -35.02 9.67 79.66
CA SER A 218 -35.29 8.24 79.69
C SER A 218 -35.34 7.62 81.10
N SER A 219 -36.02 6.47 81.25
CA SER A 219 -35.35 5.15 81.26
C SER A 219 -36.16 4.03 81.94
N LYS A 220 -36.05 2.82 81.38
CA LYS A 220 -35.91 1.48 82.02
C LYS A 220 -36.86 1.02 83.14
N GLU A 221 -37.13 -0.28 83.36
CA GLU A 221 -37.11 -1.54 82.59
C GLU A 221 -37.68 -2.63 83.54
N ASP A 222 -37.55 -3.92 83.20
CA ASP A 222 -37.70 -5.08 84.09
C ASP A 222 -39.09 -5.35 84.72
N GLU A 223 -39.85 -6.36 84.23
CA GLU A 223 -39.69 -7.82 84.48
C GLU A 223 -40.39 -8.31 85.77
N LYS A 224 -40.91 -9.54 85.89
CA LYS A 224 -40.84 -10.74 85.03
C LYS A 224 -42.02 -11.69 85.30
N LYS A 225 -42.48 -12.43 84.27
CA LYS A 225 -42.97 -13.83 84.35
C LYS A 225 -44.26 -14.11 85.19
N SER A 226 -44.95 -15.25 85.06
CA SER A 226 -44.79 -16.45 84.19
C SER A 226 -46.05 -17.34 84.25
N GLN A 227 -46.39 -18.01 83.12
CA GLN A 227 -46.82 -19.43 83.02
C GLN A 227 -48.12 -19.86 83.80
N GLU A 228 -48.91 -20.86 83.38
CA GLU A 228 -48.88 -21.78 82.24
C GLU A 228 -50.26 -22.42 81.99
N THR A 229 -50.39 -23.16 80.89
CA THR A 229 -51.38 -24.23 80.56
C THR A 229 -52.90 -23.94 80.70
N ASN A 230 -53.77 -24.10 79.69
CA ASN A 230 -53.95 -25.12 78.62
C ASN A 230 -54.64 -26.44 79.07
N SER A 231 -55.96 -26.55 78.88
CA SER A 231 -56.62 -27.78 78.41
C SER A 231 -58.05 -27.53 77.89
N LYS A 232 -58.45 -28.21 76.81
CA LYS A 232 -59.77 -28.13 76.15
C LYS A 232 -60.90 -28.85 76.91
N SER A 233 -62.16 -28.48 76.60
CA SER A 233 -63.28 -29.43 76.42
C SER A 233 -64.40 -28.80 75.57
N ASP A 234 -65.01 -29.57 74.68
CA ASP A 234 -66.03 -29.15 73.71
C ASP A 234 -67.50 -29.36 74.18
N ASP A 235 -68.44 -28.97 73.30
CA ASP A 235 -69.81 -29.47 73.11
C ASP A 235 -71.05 -28.88 73.88
N THR A 236 -71.77 -28.04 73.12
CA THR A 236 -73.25 -28.08 72.85
C THR A 236 -74.33 -27.54 73.82
N ILE A 237 -74.86 -26.35 73.46
CA ILE A 237 -76.26 -26.04 73.07
C ILE A 237 -77.43 -25.99 74.12
N GLU A 238 -78.38 -25.05 73.87
CA GLU A 238 -79.72 -24.80 74.48
C GLU A 238 -79.78 -24.33 75.97
N GLU A 239 -80.68 -23.41 76.39
CA GLU A 239 -81.48 -22.38 75.69
C GLU A 239 -81.82 -21.20 76.66
N ILE A 240 -81.95 -19.98 76.12
CA ILE A 240 -82.60 -18.73 76.62
C ILE A 240 -83.03 -18.65 78.11
N ALA A 241 -82.46 -17.68 78.87
CA ALA A 241 -83.24 -16.73 79.71
C ALA A 241 -82.47 -15.51 80.28
N SER A 242 -83.09 -14.33 80.18
CA SER A 242 -83.01 -13.16 81.11
C SER A 242 -81.67 -12.55 81.57
N LYS A 243 -81.23 -11.53 80.81
CA LYS A 243 -80.89 -10.15 81.26
C LYS A 243 -80.03 -9.88 82.52
N SER A 244 -78.82 -9.39 82.23
CA SER A 244 -78.26 -8.09 82.71
C SER A 244 -77.64 -7.96 84.12
N LEU A 245 -76.80 -6.91 84.23
CA LEU A 245 -75.90 -6.51 85.32
C LEU A 245 -74.64 -7.40 85.44
N PHE A 246 -73.41 -6.86 85.53
CA PHE A 246 -73.02 -5.45 85.75
C PHE A 246 -72.24 -4.81 84.58
N VAL A 247 -72.56 -3.54 84.31
CA VAL A 247 -71.71 -2.62 83.56
C VAL A 247 -70.58 -2.13 84.47
N SER A 248 -69.33 -2.23 84.01
CA SER A 248 -68.19 -1.53 84.63
C SER A 248 -68.07 -0.11 84.04
N LEU A 249 -68.85 0.81 84.60
CA LEU A 249 -68.63 2.25 84.69
C LEU A 249 -67.71 2.92 83.63
N SER A 250 -68.34 3.57 82.65
CA SER A 250 -68.03 4.95 82.24
C SER A 250 -66.57 5.33 81.90
N THR A 251 -65.79 4.43 81.29
CA THR A 251 -64.52 4.77 80.65
C THR A 251 -64.72 4.94 79.14
N SER A 252 -64.10 5.97 78.55
CA SER A 252 -64.01 6.13 77.10
C SER A 252 -63.16 5.03 76.49
N GLY A 253 -63.49 4.63 75.26
CA GLY A 253 -62.60 3.80 74.45
C GLY A 253 -61.43 4.63 73.93
N ASN A 254 -60.20 4.15 74.14
CA ASN A 254 -59.02 4.75 73.54
C ASN A 254 -58.49 3.79 72.47
N TYR A 255 -58.66 4.18 71.21
CA TYR A 255 -58.07 3.50 70.07
C TYR A 255 -56.82 4.24 69.60
N PHE A 256 -55.90 3.46 69.08
CA PHE A 256 -54.78 3.93 68.29
C PHE A 256 -55.00 3.44 66.86
N SER A 257 -54.72 4.27 65.88
CA SER A 257 -54.43 3.81 64.54
C SER A 257 -53.02 3.17 64.51
N GLY A 258 -52.68 2.47 63.42
CA GLY A 258 -51.29 2.20 63.11
C GLY A 258 -50.54 3.51 62.83
N SER A 259 -49.21 3.52 62.91
CA SER A 259 -48.38 4.74 62.78
C SER A 259 -48.60 5.59 61.52
N ASN A 260 -49.28 5.02 60.52
CA ASN A 260 -49.52 5.57 59.20
C ASN A 260 -51.03 5.65 58.88
N ALA A 261 -51.94 5.30 59.79
CA ALA A 261 -53.32 4.96 59.43
C ALA A 261 -54.33 6.12 59.60
N ILE A 262 -54.80 6.70 58.50
CA ILE A 262 -55.79 7.78 58.52
C ILE A 262 -57.19 7.30 58.95
N VAL A 263 -57.87 8.20 59.66
CA VAL A 263 -59.20 8.03 60.23
C VAL A 263 -60.25 8.51 59.21
N VAL A 264 -60.49 7.69 58.19
CA VAL A 264 -61.32 7.97 57.00
C VAL A 264 -62.74 8.41 57.38
N PRO A 265 -63.24 9.56 56.88
CA PRO A 265 -64.62 10.00 57.11
C PRO A 265 -65.59 9.15 56.28
N THR A 266 -66.30 8.22 56.92
CA THR A 266 -67.26 7.36 56.20
C THR A 266 -68.48 8.18 55.77
N SER A 267 -68.58 8.48 54.47
CA SER A 267 -69.76 9.13 53.89
C SER A 267 -70.83 8.08 53.55
N LEU A 268 -72.10 8.40 53.81
CA LEU A 268 -73.22 7.50 53.55
C LEU A 268 -73.92 7.92 52.26
N VAL A 269 -73.79 7.09 51.23
CA VAL A 269 -74.44 7.27 49.94
C VAL A 269 -75.65 6.32 49.85
N GLY A 270 -76.75 6.81 49.29
CA GLY A 270 -78.02 6.08 49.19
C GLY A 270 -79.00 6.36 50.34
N THR A 271 -80.13 5.64 50.36
CA THR A 271 -81.23 5.88 51.30
C THR A 271 -81.10 5.03 52.57
N SER A 272 -80.59 5.63 53.65
CA SER A 272 -80.78 5.05 54.99
C SER A 272 -82.27 4.92 55.31
N GLN A 273 -82.65 3.83 55.96
CA GLN A 273 -83.99 3.68 56.56
C GLN A 273 -84.09 4.42 57.93
N ASN A 274 -82.99 5.04 58.39
CA ASN A 274 -82.78 5.43 59.77
C ASN A 274 -81.84 6.66 59.91
N ASP A 275 -82.32 7.75 60.50
CA ASP A 275 -81.57 9.01 60.74
C ASP A 275 -80.65 8.99 61.99
N HIS A 276 -80.70 7.91 62.79
CA HIS A 276 -80.12 7.79 64.13
C HIS A 276 -79.18 6.59 64.35
N THR A 277 -78.83 5.85 63.30
CA THR A 277 -77.76 4.82 63.30
C THR A 277 -76.95 4.94 62.01
N ARG A 278 -75.62 5.12 62.09
CA ARG A 278 -74.72 5.18 60.93
C ARG A 278 -73.24 4.98 61.26
N PRO A 279 -72.41 4.43 60.34
CA PRO A 279 -70.96 4.57 60.38
C PRO A 279 -70.51 6.03 60.51
N HIS A 280 -69.33 6.25 61.07
CA HIS A 280 -68.71 7.58 61.14
C HIS A 280 -67.21 7.65 60.87
N ARG A 281 -66.45 6.58 61.16
CA ARG A 281 -65.01 6.48 60.88
C ARG A 281 -64.57 5.05 60.59
N LEU A 282 -63.57 4.93 59.72
CA LEU A 282 -62.78 3.72 59.48
C LEU A 282 -61.31 4.03 59.71
N TRP A 283 -60.55 3.10 60.29
CA TRP A 283 -59.08 3.16 60.41
C TRP A 283 -58.51 1.75 60.55
N SER A 284 -57.20 1.58 60.42
CA SER A 284 -56.51 0.29 60.66
C SER A 284 -55.47 0.37 61.77
N ASN A 285 -55.22 -0.75 62.46
CA ASN A 285 -54.10 -0.96 63.37
C ASN A 285 -53.82 -2.48 63.52
N GLY A 286 -52.54 -2.87 63.54
CA GLY A 286 -52.14 -4.24 63.89
C GLY A 286 -52.75 -5.37 63.04
N GLY A 287 -53.03 -5.12 61.75
CA GLY A 287 -53.71 -6.08 60.87
C GLY A 287 -55.24 -6.16 61.06
N THR A 288 -55.82 -5.25 61.83
CA THR A 288 -57.28 -5.10 62.03
C THR A 288 -57.75 -3.78 61.45
N VAL A 289 -58.88 -3.79 60.75
CA VAL A 289 -59.63 -2.60 60.32
C VAL A 289 -60.80 -2.41 61.28
N TYR A 290 -60.96 -1.19 61.77
CA TYR A 290 -61.98 -0.79 62.74
C TYR A 290 -62.99 0.14 62.08
N VAL A 291 -64.28 -0.03 62.39
CA VAL A 291 -65.36 0.82 61.88
C VAL A 291 -66.24 1.30 63.03
N ALA A 292 -66.10 2.58 63.39
CA ALA A 292 -66.91 3.22 64.42
C ALA A 292 -68.28 3.63 63.87
N VAL A 293 -69.33 2.98 64.39
CA VAL A 293 -70.75 3.26 64.14
C VAL A 293 -71.32 3.99 65.35
N LYS A 294 -72.04 5.10 65.13
CA LYS A 294 -72.86 5.74 66.16
C LYS A 294 -74.32 5.37 65.99
N SER A 295 -74.97 5.05 67.11
CA SER A 295 -76.34 4.52 67.14
C SER A 295 -77.09 5.04 68.36
N THR A 296 -78.42 5.03 68.32
CA THR A 296 -79.28 5.08 69.52
C THR A 296 -79.85 3.71 69.90
N HIS A 297 -79.43 2.65 69.21
CA HIS A 297 -79.86 1.25 69.42
C HIS A 297 -78.68 0.31 69.45
N THR A 298 -78.70 -0.66 70.38
CA THR A 298 -77.74 -1.77 70.40
C THR A 298 -77.79 -2.56 69.09
N LEU A 299 -76.59 -2.89 68.60
CA LEU A 299 -76.36 -3.54 67.32
C LEU A 299 -76.01 -5.03 67.53
N GLN A 300 -76.09 -5.83 66.46
CA GLN A 300 -75.78 -7.28 66.51
C GLN A 300 -74.58 -7.67 65.65
N PHE A 301 -74.47 -7.10 64.45
CA PHE A 301 -73.35 -7.32 63.53
C PHE A 301 -73.28 -6.20 62.49
N MET A 302 -72.12 -6.07 61.84
CA MET A 302 -71.95 -5.26 60.64
C MET A 302 -71.36 -6.12 59.52
N THR A 303 -72.01 -6.10 58.36
CA THR A 303 -71.45 -6.54 57.09
C THR A 303 -70.84 -5.34 56.37
N LEU A 304 -69.64 -5.48 55.81
CA LEU A 304 -68.95 -4.50 54.97
C LEU A 304 -68.26 -5.25 53.82
N ASN A 305 -68.52 -4.84 52.56
CA ASN A 305 -68.05 -5.53 51.35
C ASN A 305 -68.29 -7.05 51.37
N GLY A 306 -69.44 -7.48 51.90
CA GLY A 306 -69.80 -8.90 52.07
C GLY A 306 -69.20 -9.59 53.31
N VAL A 307 -68.09 -9.11 53.88
CA VAL A 307 -67.50 -9.63 55.11
C VAL A 307 -68.38 -9.24 56.30
N THR A 308 -68.74 -10.20 57.16
CA THR A 308 -69.59 -9.93 58.34
C THR A 308 -68.82 -10.09 59.64
N SER A 309 -68.81 -9.03 60.46
CA SER A 309 -68.23 -9.04 61.81
C SER A 309 -69.28 -8.95 62.89
N THR A 310 -69.13 -9.83 63.89
CA THR A 310 -69.78 -9.79 65.21
C THR A 310 -68.80 -9.40 66.32
N ASP A 311 -67.54 -9.08 66.00
CA ASP A 311 -66.59 -8.53 66.97
C ASP A 311 -66.72 -7.01 66.99
N PHE A 312 -67.17 -6.48 68.12
CA PHE A 312 -67.26 -5.05 68.35
C PHE A 312 -67.14 -4.68 69.81
N ASP A 313 -66.74 -3.44 70.07
CA ASP A 313 -66.82 -2.82 71.40
C ASP A 313 -68.03 -1.86 71.43
N GLU A 314 -68.94 -2.03 72.39
CA GLU A 314 -70.13 -1.16 72.60
C GLU A 314 -69.95 -0.27 73.83
N TYR A 315 -70.20 1.02 73.69
CA TYR A 315 -70.01 2.03 74.74
C TYR A 315 -71.34 2.47 75.38
N ASN A 316 -71.26 3.02 76.59
CA ASN A 316 -72.46 3.58 77.24
C ASN A 316 -72.94 4.85 76.51
N PRO A 317 -74.24 5.19 76.57
CA PRO A 317 -74.76 6.44 76.03
C PRO A 317 -73.99 7.67 76.50
N LEU A 318 -73.76 8.60 75.56
CA LEU A 318 -73.04 9.87 75.72
C LEU A 318 -71.55 9.75 76.10
N VAL A 319 -70.97 8.55 76.13
CA VAL A 319 -69.52 8.34 76.31
C VAL A 319 -68.79 8.51 74.97
N PRO A 320 -67.77 9.37 74.88
CA PRO A 320 -66.95 9.48 73.67
C PRO A 320 -65.96 8.32 73.53
N ILE A 321 -65.51 8.10 72.30
CA ILE A 321 -64.27 7.35 72.00
C ILE A 321 -63.18 8.34 71.60
N TYR A 322 -61.93 7.98 71.83
CA TYR A 322 -60.75 8.67 71.32
C TYR A 322 -60.10 7.80 70.26
N ILE A 323 -59.70 8.40 69.14
CA ILE A 323 -58.83 7.77 68.15
C ILE A 323 -57.63 8.71 68.02
N ASP A 324 -56.43 8.22 68.34
CA ASP A 324 -55.17 8.98 68.35
C ASP A 324 -55.23 10.28 69.19
N GLY A 325 -56.03 10.26 70.26
CA GLY A 325 -56.25 11.39 71.16
C GLY A 325 -57.32 12.38 70.72
N VAL A 326 -57.91 12.24 69.52
CA VAL A 326 -59.04 13.06 69.07
C VAL A 326 -60.36 12.53 69.66
N GLU A 327 -61.10 13.37 70.40
CA GLU A 327 -62.41 13.00 70.97
C GLU A 327 -63.50 12.95 69.89
N TYR A 328 -64.22 11.84 69.80
CA TYR A 328 -65.43 11.68 68.99
C TYR A 328 -66.64 11.44 69.89
N ASN A 329 -67.54 12.41 69.96
CA ASN A 329 -68.73 12.33 70.82
C ASN A 329 -69.92 11.68 70.05
N PRO A 330 -70.62 10.67 70.62
CA PRO A 330 -71.56 9.84 69.85
C PRO A 330 -72.78 10.63 69.34
N LYS A 331 -73.23 11.63 70.12
CA LYS A 331 -74.42 12.45 69.84
C LYS A 331 -74.29 13.34 68.59
N ASP A 332 -73.07 13.61 68.12
CA ASP A 332 -72.82 14.75 67.26
C ASP A 332 -73.33 14.53 65.83
N GLY A 333 -74.19 15.44 65.36
CA GLY A 333 -74.82 15.38 64.05
C GLY A 333 -75.89 14.29 63.87
N LEU A 334 -76.35 13.61 64.92
CA LEU A 334 -77.52 12.72 64.83
C LEU A 334 -78.82 13.52 64.98
N LYS A 335 -79.88 13.07 64.29
CA LYS A 335 -81.22 13.69 64.38
C LYS A 335 -82.15 12.79 65.19
N GLY A 336 -82.89 13.37 66.13
CA GLY A 336 -83.86 12.66 66.98
C GLY A 336 -83.45 12.62 68.45
N ASN A 337 -83.72 11.49 69.13
CA ASN A 337 -83.45 11.32 70.56
C ASN A 337 -81.97 10.96 70.82
N THR A 338 -81.11 11.97 70.82
CA THR A 338 -79.65 11.79 71.01
C THR A 338 -79.23 11.42 72.44
N LYS A 339 -80.15 11.30 73.41
CA LYS A 339 -79.83 10.97 74.81
C LYS A 339 -79.29 9.55 75.00
N ASP A 340 -79.77 8.63 74.18
CA ASP A 340 -79.42 7.20 74.22
C ASP A 340 -78.30 6.87 73.21
N SER A 341 -77.67 7.91 72.64
CA SER A 341 -76.66 7.79 71.59
C SER A 341 -75.31 7.30 72.13
N HIS A 342 -74.78 6.24 71.53
CA HIS A 342 -73.54 5.56 71.89
C HIS A 342 -72.71 5.21 70.66
N TRP A 343 -71.48 4.75 70.90
CA TRP A 343 -70.58 4.16 69.90
C TRP A 343 -70.63 2.64 69.93
N THR A 344 -70.48 2.04 68.75
CA THR A 344 -70.18 0.62 68.54
C THR A 344 -69.05 0.54 67.52
N VAL A 345 -67.91 -0.05 67.86
CA VAL A 345 -66.74 -0.13 66.98
C VAL A 345 -66.55 -1.56 66.52
N PHE A 346 -66.92 -1.85 65.27
CA PHE A 346 -66.75 -3.17 64.65
C PHE A 346 -65.31 -3.41 64.22
N LYS A 347 -64.85 -4.67 64.27
CA LYS A 347 -63.48 -5.09 63.93
C LYS A 347 -63.50 -6.10 62.79
N PHE A 348 -62.63 -5.92 61.80
CA PHE A 348 -62.49 -6.79 60.63
C PHE A 348 -61.00 -7.12 60.39
N PRO A 349 -60.62 -8.33 59.96
CA PRO A 349 -59.25 -8.59 59.52
C PRO A 349 -58.91 -7.78 58.27
N LEU A 350 -57.72 -7.19 58.21
CA LEU A 350 -57.24 -6.35 57.10
C LEU A 350 -57.34 -7.07 55.74
N THR A 351 -57.01 -8.37 55.72
CA THR A 351 -57.00 -9.24 54.54
C THR A 351 -58.37 -9.53 53.94
N ASP A 352 -59.44 -9.39 54.72
CA ASP A 352 -60.73 -9.98 54.37
C ASP A 352 -61.59 -8.99 53.57
N LEU A 353 -61.43 -7.70 53.83
CA LEU A 353 -62.31 -6.65 53.29
C LEU A 353 -62.15 -6.36 51.80
N ASN A 354 -61.01 -6.70 51.17
CA ASN A 354 -60.75 -6.54 49.73
C ASN A 354 -61.17 -5.16 49.19
N LEU A 355 -60.60 -4.10 49.78
CA LEU A 355 -60.87 -2.71 49.45
C LEU A 355 -59.89 -2.20 48.37
N ASN A 356 -60.35 -1.23 47.58
CA ASN A 356 -59.66 -0.55 46.47
C ASN A 356 -59.78 0.98 46.66
N ASP A 357 -58.92 1.75 45.99
CA ASP A 357 -58.90 3.21 46.12
C ASP A 357 -60.23 3.85 45.65
N ASP A 358 -60.66 4.91 46.35
CA ASP A 358 -61.91 5.68 46.13
C ASP A 358 -63.19 4.84 45.94
N GLY A 359 -63.21 3.60 46.45
CA GLY A 359 -64.30 2.66 46.21
C GLY A 359 -65.61 2.95 46.97
N ILE A 360 -66.69 2.39 46.45
CA ILE A 360 -68.04 2.41 47.05
C ILE A 360 -68.40 1.00 47.52
N TYR A 361 -68.67 0.86 48.81
CA TYR A 361 -68.81 -0.43 49.49
C TYR A 361 -70.17 -0.60 50.16
N THR A 362 -70.92 -1.61 49.71
CA THR A 362 -72.15 -2.02 50.39
C THR A 362 -71.86 -2.40 51.85
N PHE A 363 -72.69 -1.92 52.76
CA PHE A 363 -72.68 -2.32 54.16
C PHE A 363 -74.09 -2.63 54.67
N PHE A 364 -74.16 -3.41 55.74
CA PHE A 364 -75.42 -3.69 56.44
C PHE A 364 -75.17 -3.82 57.94
N ILE A 365 -75.84 -3.00 58.74
CA ILE A 365 -75.80 -3.03 60.21
C ILE A 365 -77.11 -3.62 60.72
N LYS A 366 -77.02 -4.67 61.53
CA LYS A 366 -78.18 -5.33 62.15
C LYS A 366 -78.51 -4.70 63.51
N GLY A 367 -79.75 -4.25 63.70
CA GLY A 367 -80.22 -3.66 64.95
C GLY A 367 -81.17 -4.57 65.74
N ILE A 368 -81.12 -4.52 67.08
CA ILE A 368 -82.09 -5.24 67.91
C ILE A 368 -83.45 -4.53 67.86
N GLY A 369 -84.47 -5.20 67.32
CA GLY A 369 -85.87 -4.71 67.34
C GLY A 369 -86.61 -4.77 66.00
N GLY A 370 -85.92 -5.05 64.89
CA GLY A 370 -86.56 -5.33 63.59
C GLY A 370 -87.07 -4.11 62.80
N GLY A 371 -86.80 -2.89 63.28
CA GLY A 371 -87.06 -1.63 62.55
C GLY A 371 -85.87 -0.66 62.57
N HIS A 372 -84.66 -1.18 62.82
CA HIS A 372 -83.45 -0.41 63.09
C HIS A 372 -82.23 -0.87 62.28
N ASP A 373 -82.43 -1.78 61.33
CA ASP A 373 -81.38 -2.23 60.41
C ASP A 373 -81.01 -1.09 59.45
N VAL A 374 -79.70 -0.93 59.17
CA VAL A 374 -79.19 0.11 58.28
C VAL A 374 -78.31 -0.52 57.22
N GLY A 375 -78.86 -0.67 56.02
CA GLY A 375 -78.09 -0.93 54.80
C GLY A 375 -77.91 0.34 53.97
N GLY A 376 -76.85 0.37 53.19
CA GLY A 376 -76.52 1.46 52.27
C GLY A 376 -75.10 1.28 51.73
N ASP A 377 -74.56 2.33 51.13
CA ASP A 377 -73.20 2.31 50.58
C ASP A 377 -72.29 3.28 51.35
N LEU A 378 -71.08 2.82 51.68
CA LEU A 378 -70.00 3.68 52.14
C LEU A 378 -69.15 4.11 50.95
N LEU A 379 -69.04 5.42 50.73
CA LEU A 379 -67.98 5.99 49.93
C LEU A 379 -66.76 6.20 50.85
N PHE A 380 -65.60 5.72 50.42
CA PHE A 380 -64.32 6.08 51.03
C PHE A 380 -63.68 7.17 50.18
N GLU A 381 -63.79 8.42 50.64
CA GLU A 381 -63.03 9.54 50.07
C GLU A 381 -61.62 9.48 50.66
N ILE A 382 -60.64 8.98 49.89
CA ILE A 382 -59.26 8.87 50.34
C ILE A 382 -58.59 10.26 50.22
N PRO A 383 -57.90 10.78 51.26
CA PRO A 383 -57.15 12.02 51.16
C PRO A 383 -56.06 11.95 50.09
N LYS A 384 -55.94 13.03 49.32
CA LYS A 384 -55.02 13.12 48.18
C LYS A 384 -53.95 14.17 48.40
N THR A 385 -52.82 13.96 47.74
CA THR A 385 -51.65 14.84 47.75
C THR A 385 -51.10 14.92 46.33
N ASP A 386 -50.29 15.94 46.07
CA ASP A 386 -49.50 16.03 44.84
C ASP A 386 -48.12 15.44 45.11
N VAL A 387 -47.57 14.68 44.16
CA VAL A 387 -46.25 14.04 44.31
C VAL A 387 -45.35 14.39 43.14
N THR A 388 -44.21 15.00 43.46
CA THR A 388 -43.21 15.48 42.50
C THR A 388 -42.01 14.56 42.48
N ALA A 389 -41.68 14.00 41.32
CA ALA A 389 -40.42 13.29 41.07
C ALA A 389 -39.44 14.15 40.26
N ASN A 390 -38.15 13.89 40.47
CA ASN A 390 -37.05 14.59 39.81
C ASN A 390 -36.22 13.59 39.00
N LYS A 391 -35.93 13.92 37.74
CA LYS A 391 -34.92 13.25 36.93
C LYS A 391 -33.63 14.07 36.99
N VAL A 392 -32.52 13.40 37.27
CA VAL A 392 -31.17 13.97 37.26
C VAL A 392 -30.35 13.25 36.18
N TRP A 393 -29.55 14.03 35.46
CA TRP A 393 -28.58 13.56 34.49
C TRP A 393 -27.19 13.99 34.96
N ASP A 394 -26.30 13.02 35.17
CA ASP A 394 -24.94 13.21 35.69
C ASP A 394 -23.94 12.79 34.60
N GLY A 395 -23.25 13.77 34.01
CA GLY A 395 -22.57 13.58 32.72
C GLY A 395 -23.52 13.57 31.52
N GLY A 396 -22.98 13.17 30.36
CA GLY A 396 -23.70 12.98 29.09
C GLY A 396 -24.30 14.24 28.44
N THR A 397 -24.17 14.33 27.11
CA THR A 397 -24.81 15.39 26.30
C THR A 397 -26.21 14.98 25.84
N GLU A 398 -26.37 13.76 25.33
CA GLU A 398 -27.66 13.25 24.87
C GLU A 398 -28.56 12.85 26.04
N ARG A 399 -29.81 13.29 25.97
CA ARG A 399 -30.81 13.18 27.05
C ARG A 399 -32.18 12.91 26.42
N PRO A 400 -32.43 11.68 25.93
CA PRO A 400 -33.69 11.34 25.30
C PRO A 400 -34.85 11.46 26.30
N SER A 401 -36.07 11.54 25.77
CA SER A 401 -37.28 11.48 26.60
C SER A 401 -37.41 10.10 27.25
N ILE A 402 -37.83 10.08 28.51
CA ILE A 402 -37.94 8.89 29.35
C ILE A 402 -39.36 8.76 29.91
N THR A 403 -39.73 7.57 30.39
CA THR A 403 -40.98 7.37 31.15
C THR A 403 -40.67 7.13 32.61
N LEU A 404 -41.06 8.09 33.46
CA LEU A 404 -41.03 7.96 34.92
C LEU A 404 -42.27 7.20 35.39
N HIS A 405 -42.06 6.26 36.31
CA HIS A 405 -43.08 5.49 37.01
C HIS A 405 -43.20 6.00 38.44
N LEU A 406 -44.42 6.32 38.87
CA LEU A 406 -44.74 6.57 40.27
C LEU A 406 -45.17 5.26 40.93
N LEU A 407 -44.38 4.80 41.89
CA LEU A 407 -44.67 3.62 42.70
C LEU A 407 -45.09 4.01 44.11
N VAL A 408 -45.95 3.19 44.72
CA VAL A 408 -46.34 3.29 46.12
C VAL A 408 -46.17 1.97 46.85
N SER A 409 -45.88 2.06 48.15
CA SER A 409 -45.91 0.93 49.07
C SER A 409 -46.52 1.36 50.41
N ALA A 410 -47.42 0.56 50.98
CA ALA A 410 -47.80 0.70 52.38
C ALA A 410 -46.80 -0.06 53.27
N ALA A 411 -46.78 0.26 54.57
CA ALA A 411 -45.86 -0.36 55.51
C ALA A 411 -45.99 -1.90 55.54
N GLY A 412 -44.93 -2.59 55.09
CA GLY A 412 -44.84 -4.05 55.00
C GLY A 412 -45.10 -4.65 53.61
N GLU A 413 -45.31 -3.82 52.58
CA GLU A 413 -45.68 -4.26 51.22
C GLU A 413 -44.61 -3.94 50.18
N ALA A 414 -44.67 -4.63 49.03
CA ALA A 414 -43.79 -4.36 47.91
C ALA A 414 -44.28 -3.12 47.12
N PRO A 415 -43.37 -2.25 46.62
CA PRO A 415 -43.75 -1.17 45.74
C PRO A 415 -44.45 -1.65 44.48
N HIS A 416 -45.52 -0.96 44.08
CA HIS A 416 -46.19 -1.18 42.80
C HIS A 416 -46.52 0.16 42.13
N GLN A 417 -46.53 0.17 40.80
CA GLN A 417 -46.80 1.35 39.98
C GLN A 417 -48.28 1.73 40.00
N ILE A 418 -48.59 3.02 40.20
CA ILE A 418 -49.96 3.58 40.18
C ILE A 418 -50.19 4.65 39.10
N LYS A 419 -49.15 5.39 38.72
CA LYS A 419 -49.17 6.36 37.61
C LYS A 419 -47.83 6.30 36.87
N ASN A 420 -47.79 6.83 35.66
CA ASN A 420 -46.56 7.15 34.94
C ASN A 420 -46.66 8.53 34.30
N ALA A 421 -45.53 9.03 33.80
CA ALA A 421 -45.45 10.23 32.99
C ALA A 421 -44.21 10.17 32.10
N THR A 422 -44.33 10.67 30.88
CA THR A 422 -43.18 10.94 30.02
C THR A 422 -42.59 12.30 30.41
N VAL A 423 -41.27 12.39 30.50
CA VAL A 423 -40.53 13.67 30.62
C VAL A 423 -39.48 13.78 29.52
N ASP A 424 -39.26 15.00 29.03
CA ASP A 424 -38.38 15.32 27.90
C ASP A 424 -37.48 16.53 28.14
N GLY A 425 -37.59 17.19 29.30
CA GLY A 425 -36.80 18.38 29.64
C GLY A 425 -37.44 19.71 29.25
N ASN A 426 -38.63 19.70 28.62
CA ASN A 426 -39.40 20.92 28.33
C ASN A 426 -40.30 21.35 29.50
N GLU A 427 -40.28 20.64 30.63
CA GLU A 427 -41.07 20.98 31.82
C GLU A 427 -40.56 22.26 32.49
N ILE A 428 -41.33 22.81 33.43
CA ILE A 428 -40.94 23.99 34.20
C ILE A 428 -41.17 23.72 35.70
N PRO A 429 -40.12 23.40 36.48
CA PRO A 429 -38.72 23.24 36.06
C PRO A 429 -38.51 21.97 35.21
N ALA A 430 -37.51 22.02 34.32
CA ALA A 430 -37.16 20.92 33.43
C ALA A 430 -36.75 19.66 34.21
N TRP A 431 -37.05 18.48 33.65
CA TRP A 431 -36.76 17.17 34.24
C TRP A 431 -37.45 16.94 35.60
N GLN A 432 -38.59 17.60 35.83
CA GLN A 432 -39.43 17.41 37.01
C GLN A 432 -40.88 17.14 36.57
N TYR A 433 -41.53 16.15 37.19
CA TYR A 433 -42.95 15.88 36.96
C TYR A 433 -43.71 15.78 38.27
N THR A 434 -44.90 16.38 38.32
CA THR A 434 -45.81 16.30 39.46
C THR A 434 -47.07 15.56 39.06
N TRP A 435 -47.33 14.41 39.68
CA TRP A 435 -48.63 13.76 39.62
C TRP A 435 -49.56 14.42 40.65
N GLU A 436 -50.42 15.30 40.17
CA GLU A 436 -51.49 15.90 40.99
C GLU A 436 -52.49 14.82 41.47
N GLU A 437 -53.12 15.08 42.62
CA GLU A 437 -54.26 14.30 43.14
C GLU A 437 -54.00 12.77 43.14
N VAL A 438 -52.88 12.32 43.75
CA VAL A 438 -52.65 10.90 44.06
C VAL A 438 -53.19 10.54 45.45
N PRO A 439 -53.75 9.33 45.67
CA PRO A 439 -54.09 8.87 47.02
C PRO A 439 -52.86 8.90 47.93
N GLN A 440 -52.95 9.57 49.09
CA GLN A 440 -51.87 9.60 50.08
C GLN A 440 -51.88 8.33 50.97
N TYR A 441 -53.00 7.63 51.01
CA TYR A 441 -53.24 6.46 51.87
C TYR A 441 -53.87 5.33 51.07
N ASP A 442 -53.67 4.10 51.53
CA ASP A 442 -54.30 2.91 50.96
C ASP A 442 -55.80 2.79 51.34
N PRO A 443 -56.54 1.83 50.76
CA PRO A 443 -57.97 1.62 51.03
C PRO A 443 -58.32 1.25 52.48
N TYR A 444 -57.31 0.90 53.28
CA TYR A 444 -57.41 0.54 54.70
C TYR A 444 -56.87 1.67 55.60
N GLY A 445 -56.51 2.80 55.01
CA GLY A 445 -56.03 4.02 55.65
C GLY A 445 -54.51 4.13 55.81
N ARG A 446 -53.67 3.15 55.47
CA ARG A 446 -52.20 3.20 55.69
C ARG A 446 -51.52 4.14 54.69
N GLU A 447 -50.69 5.06 55.17
CA GLU A 447 -49.95 6.03 54.36
C GLU A 447 -49.01 5.33 53.36
N TYR A 448 -49.07 5.77 52.11
CA TYR A 448 -48.19 5.31 51.05
C TYR A 448 -46.83 6.01 51.13
N ILE A 449 -45.76 5.22 51.06
CA ILE A 449 -44.41 5.70 50.75
C ILE A 449 -44.31 5.74 49.22
N PHE A 450 -44.16 6.95 48.67
CA PHE A 450 -43.96 7.18 47.25
C PHE A 450 -42.49 7.04 46.86
N THR A 451 -42.23 6.39 45.73
CA THR A 451 -40.91 6.33 45.09
C THR A 451 -41.03 6.46 43.57
N ALA A 452 -40.00 7.01 42.92
CA ALA A 452 -39.90 7.08 41.48
C ALA A 452 -38.99 5.97 40.95
N ASP A 453 -39.30 5.47 39.75
CA ASP A 453 -38.40 4.67 38.91
C ASP A 453 -38.53 5.14 37.44
N GLU A 454 -37.67 4.67 36.56
CA GLU A 454 -37.71 4.90 35.12
C GLU A 454 -37.90 3.58 34.39
N ALA A 455 -38.79 3.55 33.39
CA ALA A 455 -39.15 2.34 32.64
C ALA A 455 -37.93 1.73 31.92
N ASP A 456 -37.25 2.56 31.12
CA ASP A 456 -36.16 2.17 30.22
C ASP A 456 -34.96 3.09 30.46
N VAL A 457 -33.79 2.51 30.66
CA VAL A 457 -32.53 3.26 30.83
C VAL A 457 -31.91 3.47 29.45
N PRO A 458 -31.58 4.71 29.05
CA PRO A 458 -30.90 4.96 27.78
C PRO A 458 -29.52 4.30 27.70
N VAL A 459 -29.04 4.10 26.47
CA VAL A 459 -27.68 3.62 26.19
C VAL A 459 -26.62 4.52 26.87
N ASN A 460 -25.47 3.95 27.22
CA ASN A 460 -24.36 4.64 27.87
C ASN A 460 -24.68 5.33 29.22
N TYR A 461 -25.82 5.02 29.84
CA TYR A 461 -26.19 5.49 31.18
C TYR A 461 -26.46 4.35 32.17
N VAL A 462 -26.15 4.59 33.44
CA VAL A 462 -26.51 3.71 34.58
C VAL A 462 -27.49 4.43 35.49
N LYS A 463 -28.66 3.81 35.71
CA LYS A 463 -29.73 4.34 36.56
C LYS A 463 -29.49 4.04 38.05
N SER A 464 -29.78 5.02 38.89
CA SER A 464 -29.82 4.92 40.36
C SER A 464 -31.05 5.65 40.92
N LEU A 465 -31.53 5.22 42.09
CA LEU A 465 -32.79 5.67 42.69
C LEU A 465 -32.58 6.16 44.12
N ASP A 466 -33.08 7.35 44.45
CA ASP A 466 -33.16 7.88 45.82
C ASP A 466 -34.54 8.49 46.08
N GLY A 467 -35.45 7.68 46.62
CA GLY A 467 -36.82 8.07 46.92
C GLY A 467 -37.61 8.50 45.67
N LEU A 468 -37.80 9.81 45.52
CA LEU A 468 -38.48 10.45 44.38
C LEU A 468 -37.50 11.04 43.34
N THR A 469 -36.20 10.76 43.47
CA THR A 469 -35.17 11.16 42.51
C THR A 469 -34.66 9.95 41.73
N VAL A 470 -34.73 10.03 40.41
CA VAL A 470 -34.09 9.08 39.48
C VAL A 470 -32.87 9.75 38.90
N THR A 471 -31.68 9.17 39.06
CA THR A 471 -30.42 9.72 38.53
C THR A 471 -29.79 8.75 37.54
N ASN A 472 -29.54 9.24 36.32
CA ASN A 472 -28.74 8.50 35.34
C ASN A 472 -27.35 9.12 35.25
N THR A 473 -26.34 8.33 35.60
CA THR A 473 -24.92 8.70 35.45
C THR A 473 -24.40 8.14 34.15
N TYR A 474 -23.77 8.99 33.34
CA TYR A 474 -23.18 8.63 32.06
C TYR A 474 -21.93 7.78 32.28
N ASN A 475 -21.94 6.59 31.70
CA ASN A 475 -20.93 5.55 31.83
C ASN A 475 -20.99 4.70 30.54
N PRO A 476 -20.48 5.20 29.40
CA PRO A 476 -20.38 4.43 28.17
C PRO A 476 -19.49 3.20 28.35
N GLU A 477 -19.73 2.18 27.52
CA GLU A 477 -18.70 1.18 27.25
C GLU A 477 -17.70 1.81 26.26
N GLN A 478 -16.40 1.70 26.56
CA GLN A 478 -15.34 2.35 25.79
C GLN A 478 -14.26 1.37 25.33
N ILE A 479 -13.66 1.69 24.18
CA ILE A 479 -12.61 0.94 23.51
C ILE A 479 -11.46 1.88 23.09
N ASP A 480 -10.29 1.28 22.88
CA ASP A 480 -9.08 1.95 22.39
C ASP A 480 -8.69 1.31 21.05
N ILE A 481 -8.57 2.12 19.98
CA ILE A 481 -8.19 1.62 18.64
C ILE A 481 -6.71 1.93 18.38
N HIS A 482 -5.89 0.87 18.32
CA HIS A 482 -4.47 0.99 17.99
C HIS A 482 -4.25 1.16 16.49
N VAL A 483 -3.25 1.97 16.11
CA VAL A 483 -2.84 2.18 14.72
C VAL A 483 -1.32 2.09 14.60
N THR A 484 -0.84 1.28 13.66
CA THR A 484 0.57 1.20 13.26
C THR A 484 0.77 1.66 11.81
N LYS A 485 2.00 2.05 11.48
CA LYS A 485 2.39 2.54 10.15
C LYS A 485 3.57 1.74 9.61
N GLU A 486 3.41 1.23 8.39
CA GLU A 486 4.45 0.51 7.63
C GLU A 486 4.84 1.27 6.35
N TRP A 487 6.07 1.04 5.89
CA TRP A 487 6.66 1.74 4.74
C TRP A 487 7.33 0.75 3.80
N ILE A 488 6.91 0.75 2.53
CA ILE A 488 7.54 0.03 1.43
C ILE A 488 8.25 1.08 0.56
N GLY A 489 9.51 1.34 0.90
CA GLY A 489 10.33 2.41 0.35
C GLY A 489 10.97 3.25 1.45
N PRO A 490 11.54 4.43 1.13
CA PRO A 490 11.96 5.38 2.16
C PRO A 490 10.74 5.86 2.95
N ALA A 491 10.89 6.07 4.26
CA ALA A 491 9.85 6.66 5.09
C ALA A 491 9.84 8.19 5.00
N ALA A 492 8.66 8.82 5.14
CA ALA A 492 8.54 10.26 5.35
C ALA A 492 8.98 10.66 6.79
N GLU A 493 9.06 11.96 7.10
CA GLU A 493 9.36 12.43 8.46
C GLU A 493 8.24 12.08 9.47
N ALA A 494 6.99 12.18 9.02
CA ALA A 494 5.78 11.87 9.80
C ALA A 494 4.58 11.69 8.85
N VAL A 495 3.48 11.16 9.39
CA VAL A 495 2.20 10.99 8.70
C VAL A 495 1.04 11.28 9.65
N THR A 496 -0.10 11.70 9.11
CA THR A 496 -1.33 11.96 9.89
C THR A 496 -2.41 10.96 9.49
N VAL A 497 -3.00 10.28 10.49
CA VAL A 497 -4.13 9.37 10.32
C VAL A 497 -5.36 9.98 10.99
N GLN A 498 -6.49 9.98 10.30
CA GLN A 498 -7.79 10.46 10.79
C GLN A 498 -8.68 9.29 11.22
N LEU A 499 -9.49 9.50 12.27
CA LEU A 499 -10.52 8.54 12.71
C LEU A 499 -11.91 8.95 12.19
N PHE A 500 -12.61 8.00 11.57
CA PHE A 500 -13.99 8.12 11.14
C PHE A 500 -14.90 7.25 12.01
N ALA A 501 -16.10 7.75 12.30
CA ALA A 501 -17.17 7.05 12.99
C ALA A 501 -18.40 7.01 12.06
N ASP A 502 -18.89 5.80 11.74
CA ASP A 502 -20.01 5.58 10.82
C ASP A 502 -19.86 6.32 9.47
N GLY A 503 -18.61 6.37 8.97
CA GLY A 503 -18.24 7.06 7.73
C GLY A 503 -18.09 8.58 7.83
N THR A 504 -18.20 9.17 9.03
CA THR A 504 -18.06 10.62 9.27
C THR A 504 -16.75 10.92 10.03
N ASP A 505 -15.99 11.92 9.57
CA ASP A 505 -14.75 12.36 10.22
C ASP A 505 -15.03 12.86 11.66
N THR A 506 -14.36 12.26 12.64
CA THR A 506 -14.49 12.64 14.06
C THR A 506 -13.70 13.89 14.43
N GLY A 507 -12.80 14.35 13.54
CA GLY A 507 -11.81 15.39 13.83
C GLY A 507 -10.70 14.94 14.78
N ARG A 508 -10.67 13.67 15.21
CA ARG A 508 -9.55 13.08 15.95
C ARG A 508 -8.48 12.61 14.96
N THR A 509 -7.22 12.93 15.26
CA THR A 509 -6.07 12.47 14.46
C THR A 509 -4.95 11.92 15.32
N LEU A 510 -4.14 11.04 14.73
CA LEU A 510 -2.85 10.58 15.26
C LEU A 510 -1.73 11.05 14.31
N VAL A 511 -0.54 11.32 14.85
CA VAL A 511 0.64 11.67 14.07
C VAL A 511 1.73 10.62 14.30
N LEU A 512 1.92 9.73 13.33
CA LEU A 512 2.84 8.60 13.42
C LEU A 512 4.20 9.00 12.82
N ASN A 513 5.29 8.64 13.49
CA ASN A 513 6.66 9.02 13.15
C ASN A 513 7.68 8.12 13.88
N GLU A 514 8.98 8.29 13.60
CA GLU A 514 10.04 7.49 14.25
C GLU A 514 10.02 7.59 15.79
N ALA A 515 9.64 8.74 16.38
CA ALA A 515 9.70 8.93 17.83
C ALA A 515 8.57 8.27 18.62
N ASN A 516 7.46 7.88 17.99
CA ASN A 516 6.46 6.94 18.57
C ASN A 516 6.55 5.54 17.94
N ASN A 517 7.71 5.19 17.34
CA ASN A 517 7.95 3.93 16.64
C ASN A 517 6.86 3.61 15.60
N TRP A 518 6.37 4.63 14.91
CA TRP A 518 5.32 4.52 13.90
C TRP A 518 4.00 3.91 14.44
N SER A 519 3.69 4.14 15.72
CA SER A 519 2.52 3.55 16.40
C SER A 519 1.89 4.52 17.40
N ASP A 520 0.55 4.54 17.49
CA ASP A 520 -0.20 5.33 18.48
C ASP A 520 -1.65 4.80 18.62
N THR A 521 -2.49 5.38 19.49
CA THR A 521 -3.82 4.83 19.83
C THR A 521 -4.91 5.88 19.98
N PHE A 522 -6.04 5.69 19.29
CA PHE A 522 -7.27 6.43 19.54
C PHE A 522 -7.99 5.87 20.78
N ALA A 523 -7.66 6.40 21.95
CA ALA A 523 -8.23 5.96 23.23
C ALA A 523 -9.61 6.59 23.56
N ASP A 524 -10.30 6.03 24.56
CA ASP A 524 -11.55 6.57 25.13
C ASP A 524 -12.73 6.68 24.11
N LEU A 525 -12.84 5.78 23.15
CA LEU A 525 -13.92 5.78 22.14
C LEU A 525 -15.16 5.01 22.62
N ASN A 526 -16.35 5.60 22.52
CA ASN A 526 -17.60 4.90 22.87
C ASN A 526 -17.86 3.73 21.90
N VAL A 527 -18.30 2.58 22.42
CA VAL A 527 -18.73 1.41 21.61
C VAL A 527 -20.09 1.66 20.96
N PHE A 528 -21.01 2.35 21.65
CA PHE A 528 -22.36 2.61 21.18
C PHE A 528 -22.62 4.11 21.00
N ASP A 529 -23.38 4.47 19.97
CA ASP A 529 -23.83 5.84 19.72
C ASP A 529 -24.87 6.29 20.76
N ASP A 530 -24.67 7.50 21.30
CA ASP A 530 -25.48 8.08 22.38
C ASP A 530 -26.94 8.39 21.95
N GLN A 531 -27.20 8.57 20.65
CA GLN A 531 -28.54 8.91 20.15
C GLN A 531 -29.38 7.68 19.75
N THR A 532 -28.76 6.72 19.08
CA THR A 532 -29.45 5.57 18.47
C THR A 532 -29.24 4.26 19.22
N GLY A 533 -28.18 4.15 20.03
CA GLY A 533 -27.80 2.91 20.72
C GLY A 533 -27.27 1.81 19.81
N ASN A 534 -26.99 2.10 18.54
CA ASN A 534 -26.28 1.19 17.65
C ASN A 534 -24.78 1.16 17.99
N GLN A 535 -24.09 0.08 17.65
CA GLN A 535 -22.63 0.01 17.76
C GLN A 535 -21.99 0.89 16.68
N ILE A 536 -21.01 1.70 17.05
CA ILE A 536 -20.31 2.63 16.15
C ILE A 536 -19.31 1.86 15.28
N SER A 537 -19.39 2.05 13.96
CA SER A 537 -18.45 1.49 12.98
C SER A 537 -17.25 2.44 12.79
N TYR A 538 -16.17 2.20 13.52
CA TYR A 538 -14.94 2.99 13.37
C TYR A 538 -14.05 2.50 12.22
N THR A 539 -13.51 3.44 11.45
CA THR A 539 -12.48 3.22 10.44
C THR A 539 -11.40 4.32 10.52
N VAL A 540 -10.24 4.09 9.91
CA VAL A 540 -9.19 5.11 9.80
C VAL A 540 -8.85 5.41 8.34
N GLN A 541 -8.35 6.61 8.07
CA GLN A 541 -7.86 7.01 6.75
C GLN A 541 -6.57 7.82 6.91
N GLU A 542 -5.60 7.62 6.03
CA GLU A 542 -4.40 8.47 5.95
C GLU A 542 -4.69 9.79 5.22
N ILE A 543 -3.95 10.86 5.56
CA ILE A 543 -3.88 12.07 4.73
C ILE A 543 -2.81 11.88 3.66
N ASP A 544 -3.22 11.86 2.38
CA ASP A 544 -2.39 11.63 1.18
C ASP A 544 -0.98 12.26 1.25
N ILE A 545 0.05 11.43 1.05
CA ILE A 545 1.45 11.87 0.94
C ILE A 545 1.89 11.84 -0.53
N PRO A 546 2.34 12.96 -1.13
CA PRO A 546 2.86 12.98 -2.49
C PRO A 546 4.06 12.04 -2.66
N GLY A 547 4.02 11.15 -3.66
CA GLY A 547 5.05 10.13 -3.91
C GLY A 547 4.76 8.76 -3.27
N TYR A 548 3.55 8.55 -2.74
CA TYR A 548 3.14 7.29 -2.11
C TYR A 548 1.67 6.95 -2.37
N SER A 549 1.42 5.67 -2.66
CA SER A 549 0.10 5.05 -2.51
C SER A 549 -0.07 4.51 -1.08
N SER A 550 -1.24 4.73 -0.47
CA SER A 550 -1.58 4.24 0.87
C SER A 550 -2.61 3.10 0.82
N ASP A 551 -2.45 2.09 1.67
CA ASP A 551 -3.44 1.05 1.95
C ASP A 551 -3.71 0.94 3.46
N VAL A 552 -4.91 0.51 3.85
CA VAL A 552 -5.37 0.42 5.24
C VAL A 552 -5.99 -0.95 5.50
N LEU A 553 -5.30 -1.76 6.30
CA LEU A 553 -5.73 -3.11 6.67
C LEU A 553 -6.02 -3.20 8.19
N GLY A 554 -6.75 -4.24 8.60
CA GLY A 554 -7.07 -4.50 10.02
C GLY A 554 -8.52 -4.22 10.39
N SER A 555 -8.78 -4.06 11.69
CA SER A 555 -10.12 -3.84 12.24
C SER A 555 -10.07 -3.23 13.64
N VAL A 556 -11.21 -2.76 14.16
CA VAL A 556 -11.36 -2.26 15.53
C VAL A 556 -10.78 -3.24 16.57
N ASP A 557 -11.05 -4.54 16.43
CA ASP A 557 -10.61 -5.57 17.39
C ASP A 557 -9.10 -5.89 17.34
N ASN A 558 -8.45 -5.68 16.19
CA ASN A 558 -7.04 -6.06 15.95
C ASN A 558 -6.10 -4.84 15.83
N GLY A 559 -6.65 -3.63 15.80
CA GLY A 559 -5.96 -2.43 15.34
C GLY A 559 -5.92 -2.33 13.80
N PHE A 560 -5.47 -1.17 13.32
CA PHE A 560 -5.27 -0.90 11.90
C PHE A 560 -3.78 -0.76 11.57
N VAL A 561 -3.38 -1.34 10.45
CA VAL A 561 -2.04 -1.15 9.84
C VAL A 561 -2.23 -0.28 8.60
N VAL A 562 -1.52 0.83 8.54
CA VAL A 562 -1.52 1.73 7.37
C VAL A 562 -0.20 1.57 6.64
N THR A 563 -0.20 1.12 5.39
CA THR A 563 1.03 0.80 4.65
C THR A 563 1.20 1.76 3.47
N ASN A 564 2.34 2.45 3.37
CA ASN A 564 2.63 3.34 2.24
C ASN A 564 3.74 2.77 1.37
N THR A 565 3.42 2.59 0.09
CA THR A 565 4.37 2.16 -0.95
C THR A 565 4.77 3.37 -1.79
N ASN A 566 6.07 3.62 -1.92
CA ASN A 566 6.58 4.74 -2.72
C ASN A 566 6.22 4.53 -4.21
N ASP A 567 5.58 5.52 -4.82
CA ASP A 567 5.10 5.49 -6.21
C ASP A 567 5.94 6.37 -7.16
N GLU A 568 7.05 6.93 -6.68
CA GLU A 568 7.91 7.77 -7.49
C GLU A 568 8.48 7.01 -8.69
N THR A 569 8.42 7.63 -9.87
CA THR A 569 9.02 7.13 -11.10
C THR A 569 10.21 7.96 -11.58
N LEU A 570 11.01 7.40 -12.48
CA LEU A 570 12.04 8.09 -13.27
C LEU A 570 11.98 7.66 -14.74
N ASP A 571 12.63 8.45 -15.60
CA ASP A 571 12.78 8.14 -17.02
C ASP A 571 14.27 7.98 -17.36
N ILE A 572 14.66 6.84 -17.93
CA ILE A 572 16.04 6.57 -18.36
C ILE A 572 16.21 6.99 -19.81
N GLN A 573 16.83 8.15 -20.03
CA GLN A 573 17.17 8.65 -21.36
C GLN A 573 18.31 7.84 -21.98
N VAL A 574 18.22 7.53 -23.28
CA VAL A 574 19.26 6.83 -24.03
C VAL A 574 19.52 7.48 -25.39
N ALA A 575 20.79 7.72 -25.70
CA ALA A 575 21.27 8.24 -26.98
C ALA A 575 22.23 7.26 -27.68
N LYS A 576 22.29 7.33 -29.01
CA LYS A 576 23.16 6.53 -29.86
C LYS A 576 24.07 7.40 -30.73
N GLU A 577 25.36 7.09 -30.71
CA GLU A 577 26.40 7.72 -31.54
C GLU A 577 27.10 6.68 -32.43
N TRP A 578 27.69 7.15 -33.52
CA TRP A 578 28.35 6.31 -34.53
C TRP A 578 29.72 6.87 -34.91
N VAL A 579 30.71 5.99 -34.98
CA VAL A 579 32.05 6.25 -35.53
C VAL A 579 32.22 5.31 -36.73
N GLY A 580 32.16 5.88 -37.93
CA GLY A 580 31.99 5.15 -39.19
C GLY A 580 30.57 5.30 -39.74
N PRO A 581 30.18 4.50 -40.75
CA PRO A 581 28.82 4.48 -41.25
C PRO A 581 27.84 4.02 -40.16
N ALA A 582 26.66 4.64 -40.10
CA ALA A 582 25.59 4.19 -39.20
C ALA A 582 24.82 3.01 -39.81
N ALA A 583 24.38 2.07 -38.96
CA ALA A 583 23.41 1.06 -39.35
C ALA A 583 22.00 1.66 -39.54
N ASN A 584 21.01 0.82 -39.90
CA ASN A 584 19.62 1.26 -40.03
C ASN A 584 18.99 1.60 -38.66
N GLU A 585 19.26 0.77 -37.65
CA GLU A 585 18.73 0.86 -36.29
C GLU A 585 19.60 0.06 -35.30
N VAL A 586 19.43 0.30 -34.00
CA VAL A 586 19.90 -0.57 -32.91
C VAL A 586 18.76 -0.79 -31.91
N THR A 587 18.79 -1.88 -31.15
CA THR A 587 17.90 -2.09 -30.00
C THR A 587 18.68 -2.00 -28.69
N ILE A 588 18.12 -1.28 -27.73
CA ILE A 588 18.58 -1.21 -26.34
C ILE A 588 17.58 -1.97 -25.47
N GLN A 589 18.05 -2.85 -24.60
CA GLN A 589 17.29 -3.61 -23.60
C GLN A 589 17.43 -2.97 -22.21
N LEU A 590 16.37 -3.07 -21.40
CA LEU A 590 16.38 -2.67 -19.98
C LEU A 590 16.43 -3.91 -19.06
N PHE A 591 17.30 -3.84 -18.07
CA PHE A 591 17.42 -4.82 -16.99
C PHE A 591 17.12 -4.15 -15.66
N SER A 592 16.42 -4.87 -14.76
CA SER A 592 16.07 -4.46 -13.40
C SER A 592 16.69 -5.45 -12.41
N GLY A 593 17.53 -4.99 -11.49
CA GLY A 593 18.22 -5.88 -10.54
C GLY A 593 19.13 -6.94 -11.20
N GLY A 594 19.52 -6.74 -12.46
CA GLY A 594 20.25 -7.71 -13.28
C GLY A 594 19.40 -8.73 -14.05
N VAL A 595 18.07 -8.68 -13.94
CA VAL A 595 17.12 -9.51 -14.69
C VAL A 595 16.60 -8.72 -15.91
N ASP A 596 16.48 -9.38 -17.07
CA ASP A 596 15.89 -8.78 -18.28
C ASP A 596 14.41 -8.46 -18.04
N THR A 597 14.00 -7.21 -18.27
CA THR A 597 12.59 -6.79 -18.12
C THR A 597 11.73 -7.16 -19.33
N GLY A 598 12.35 -7.51 -20.45
CA GLY A 598 11.70 -7.62 -21.76
C GLY A 598 11.44 -6.27 -22.43
N GLU A 599 11.63 -5.13 -21.74
CA GLU A 599 11.47 -3.82 -22.35
C GLU A 599 12.64 -3.49 -23.28
N MET A 600 12.29 -2.97 -24.45
CA MET A 600 13.23 -2.63 -25.52
C MET A 600 12.84 -1.33 -26.21
N ILE A 601 13.83 -0.50 -26.48
CA ILE A 601 13.70 0.69 -27.35
C ILE A 601 14.58 0.54 -28.59
N THR A 602 14.03 0.87 -29.75
CA THR A 602 14.77 0.86 -31.02
C THR A 602 15.18 2.28 -31.40
N LEU A 603 16.48 2.53 -31.52
CA LEU A 603 17.06 3.82 -31.89
C LEU A 603 17.42 3.80 -33.37
N ASN A 604 17.03 4.84 -34.11
CA ASN A 604 17.26 4.95 -35.55
C ASN A 604 17.24 6.41 -36.04
N ALA A 605 17.49 6.63 -37.33
CA ALA A 605 17.52 7.98 -37.91
C ALA A 605 16.19 8.76 -37.79
N THR A 606 15.04 8.12 -37.52
CA THR A 606 13.74 8.80 -37.42
C THR A 606 13.44 9.35 -36.03
N ASN A 607 13.97 8.74 -34.96
CA ASN A 607 13.96 9.30 -33.60
C ASN A 607 15.26 10.04 -33.25
N ASN A 608 16.01 10.47 -34.28
CA ASN A 608 17.30 11.16 -34.16
C ASN A 608 18.30 10.39 -33.27
N TRP A 609 18.28 9.06 -33.32
CA TRP A 609 19.14 8.19 -32.51
C TRP A 609 18.96 8.38 -30.99
N SER A 610 17.73 8.67 -30.55
CA SER A 610 17.39 8.95 -29.15
C SER A 610 16.05 8.35 -28.74
N GLY A 611 15.91 8.00 -27.45
CA GLY A 611 14.69 7.45 -26.85
C GLY A 611 14.82 7.37 -25.33
N ALA A 612 13.78 6.86 -24.66
CA ALA A 612 13.79 6.68 -23.22
C ALA A 612 12.96 5.47 -22.80
N PHE A 613 13.28 4.90 -21.63
CA PHE A 613 12.37 4.06 -20.85
C PHE A 613 11.69 4.99 -19.84
N GLU A 614 10.37 5.14 -19.92
CA GLU A 614 9.60 6.15 -19.17
C GLU A 614 8.77 5.53 -18.03
N ASN A 615 8.52 6.29 -16.96
CA ASN A 615 7.67 5.91 -15.83
C ASN A 615 8.15 4.68 -15.02
N LEU A 616 9.45 4.41 -14.98
CA LEU A 616 10.04 3.30 -14.22
C LEU A 616 10.01 3.59 -12.71
N ARG A 617 9.47 2.68 -11.87
CA ARG A 617 9.43 2.88 -10.40
C ARG A 617 10.85 3.02 -9.83
N LYS A 618 11.08 3.96 -8.90
CA LYS A 618 12.38 4.14 -8.23
C LYS A 618 12.67 3.03 -7.21
N TYR A 619 11.63 2.45 -6.64
CA TYR A 619 11.68 1.43 -5.59
C TYR A 619 10.77 0.26 -5.94
N ASP A 620 11.19 -0.93 -5.54
CA ASP A 620 10.41 -2.15 -5.67
C ASP A 620 9.16 -2.10 -4.80
N GLU A 621 8.02 -2.51 -5.36
CA GLU A 621 6.69 -2.29 -4.78
C GLU A 621 6.30 -3.28 -3.67
N THR A 622 7.13 -4.32 -3.44
CA THR A 622 6.93 -5.31 -2.37
C THR A 622 7.97 -5.16 -1.26
N THR A 623 9.23 -4.87 -1.63
CA THR A 623 10.38 -4.84 -0.72
C THR A 623 10.87 -3.43 -0.36
N GLY A 624 10.48 -2.41 -1.13
CA GLY A 624 10.91 -1.02 -0.91
C GLY A 624 12.37 -0.72 -1.25
N VAL A 625 13.10 -1.68 -1.81
CA VAL A 625 14.51 -1.51 -2.20
C VAL A 625 14.62 -0.62 -3.43
N LYS A 626 15.58 0.32 -3.49
CA LYS A 626 15.81 1.14 -4.71
C LYS A 626 16.20 0.19 -5.86
N ILE A 627 15.49 0.29 -6.98
CA ILE A 627 15.76 -0.53 -8.15
C ILE A 627 17.07 -0.06 -8.81
N ASP A 628 17.95 -1.02 -9.10
CA ASP A 628 19.17 -0.81 -9.90
C ASP A 628 18.88 -1.15 -11.35
N TYR A 629 18.78 -0.11 -12.19
CA TYR A 629 18.45 -0.25 -13.61
C TYR A 629 19.71 -0.23 -14.48
N ILE A 630 19.82 -1.20 -15.37
CA ILE A 630 20.95 -1.36 -16.29
C ILE A 630 20.41 -1.43 -17.72
N VAL A 631 20.82 -0.49 -18.58
CA VAL A 631 20.57 -0.60 -20.03
C VAL A 631 21.74 -1.28 -20.75
N GLN A 632 21.45 -2.08 -21.77
CA GLN A 632 22.44 -2.77 -22.61
C GLN A 632 22.01 -2.71 -24.08
N GLU A 633 22.97 -2.49 -24.98
CA GLU A 633 22.73 -2.59 -26.43
C GLU A 633 22.80 -4.05 -26.90
N VAL A 634 21.87 -4.43 -27.78
CA VAL A 634 21.91 -5.72 -28.48
C VAL A 634 23.07 -5.70 -29.47
N ALA A 635 24.01 -6.63 -29.31
CA ALA A 635 25.26 -6.66 -30.08
C ALA A 635 25.02 -6.68 -31.60
N LEU A 636 25.70 -5.79 -32.31
CA LEU A 636 25.54 -5.56 -33.74
C LEU A 636 26.74 -6.12 -34.52
N GLU A 637 26.48 -6.90 -35.57
CA GLU A 637 27.55 -7.49 -36.39
C GLU A 637 28.35 -6.41 -37.12
N GLY A 638 29.68 -6.46 -36.99
CA GLY A 638 30.61 -5.48 -37.59
C GLY A 638 30.82 -4.19 -36.79
N TYR A 639 30.38 -4.11 -35.53
CA TYR A 639 30.60 -2.94 -34.66
C TYR A 639 31.00 -3.31 -33.23
N THR A 640 31.87 -2.50 -32.64
CA THR A 640 32.18 -2.51 -31.20
C THR A 640 31.42 -1.38 -30.51
N SER A 641 30.74 -1.72 -29.42
CA SER A 641 29.87 -0.81 -28.66
C SER A 641 30.52 -0.35 -27.36
N HIS A 642 30.46 0.95 -27.08
CA HIS A 642 30.92 1.55 -25.83
C HIS A 642 29.79 2.33 -25.14
N LYS A 643 29.53 2.04 -23.86
CA LYS A 643 28.49 2.71 -23.06
C LYS A 643 29.10 3.71 -22.06
N THR A 644 28.56 4.92 -22.03
CA THR A 644 28.84 5.95 -21.04
C THR A 644 27.53 6.47 -20.41
N GLY A 645 27.63 7.27 -19.34
CA GLY A 645 26.48 7.86 -18.65
C GLY A 645 25.98 7.09 -17.43
N SER A 646 24.79 7.45 -16.93
CA SER A 646 24.19 6.97 -15.68
C SER A 646 22.65 6.98 -15.76
N VAL A 647 21.97 6.41 -14.75
CA VAL A 647 20.50 6.47 -14.66
C VAL A 647 20.02 7.92 -14.53
N GLU A 648 20.71 8.73 -13.71
CA GLU A 648 20.36 10.12 -13.43
C GLU A 648 20.78 11.13 -14.53
N GLU A 649 21.77 10.81 -15.37
CA GLU A 649 22.24 11.68 -16.47
C GLU A 649 21.80 11.20 -17.87
N GLY A 650 21.26 9.98 -17.97
CA GLY A 650 21.05 9.25 -19.22
C GLY A 650 22.30 8.49 -19.68
N PHE A 651 22.12 7.57 -20.62
CA PHE A 651 23.19 6.75 -21.19
C PHE A 651 23.45 7.07 -22.67
N THR A 652 24.71 7.10 -23.08
CA THR A 652 25.11 7.19 -24.49
C THR A 652 25.87 5.94 -24.91
N PHE A 653 25.42 5.31 -25.99
CA PHE A 653 26.10 4.19 -26.63
C PHE A 653 26.77 4.64 -27.94
N THR A 654 28.10 4.54 -28.03
CA THR A 654 28.85 4.86 -29.25
C THR A 654 29.26 3.56 -29.95
N ASN A 655 28.92 3.38 -31.23
CA ASN A 655 29.37 2.23 -32.03
C ASN A 655 30.45 2.62 -33.02
N THR A 656 31.61 1.98 -32.89
CA THR A 656 32.71 2.06 -33.85
C THR A 656 32.58 0.92 -34.86
N ASN A 657 32.66 1.24 -36.14
CA ASN A 657 32.65 0.25 -37.22
C ASN A 657 33.97 -0.53 -37.27
N ASP A 658 33.89 -1.87 -37.34
CA ASP A 658 35.04 -2.78 -37.37
C ASP A 658 35.19 -3.51 -38.72
N GLU A 659 34.72 -2.91 -39.82
CA GLU A 659 34.98 -3.43 -41.17
C GLU A 659 36.50 -3.41 -41.45
N LEU A 660 37.06 -4.59 -41.68
CA LEU A 660 38.45 -4.78 -42.08
C LEU A 660 38.55 -5.01 -43.59
N ILE A 661 39.57 -4.42 -44.20
CA ILE A 661 39.93 -4.58 -45.61
C ILE A 661 41.35 -5.13 -45.75
N ASP A 662 41.59 -5.70 -46.93
CA ASP A 662 42.90 -6.17 -47.38
C ASP A 662 43.42 -5.21 -48.45
N VAL A 663 44.53 -4.51 -48.20
CA VAL A 663 45.14 -3.57 -49.14
C VAL A 663 46.11 -4.32 -50.05
N VAL A 664 45.77 -4.43 -51.33
CA VAL A 664 46.59 -5.14 -52.33
C VAL A 664 47.61 -4.18 -52.94
N VAL A 665 48.88 -4.59 -52.97
CA VAL A 665 49.95 -3.87 -53.68
C VAL A 665 50.55 -4.72 -54.80
N THR A 666 50.78 -4.11 -55.95
CA THR A 666 51.53 -4.70 -57.07
C THR A 666 52.65 -3.77 -57.52
N LYS A 667 53.67 -4.36 -58.14
CA LYS A 667 54.88 -3.67 -58.60
C LYS A 667 55.06 -3.87 -60.10
N GLU A 668 55.13 -2.76 -60.82
CA GLU A 668 55.38 -2.70 -62.26
C GLU A 668 56.81 -2.20 -62.55
N TRP A 669 57.33 -2.59 -63.72
CA TRP A 669 58.62 -2.18 -64.24
C TRP A 669 58.49 -1.70 -65.68
N ILE A 670 58.94 -0.47 -65.95
CA ILE A 670 59.08 0.09 -67.30
C ILE A 670 60.59 0.15 -67.60
N GLY A 671 61.13 -1.02 -67.98
CA GLY A 671 62.56 -1.29 -68.07
C GLY A 671 62.84 -2.76 -67.77
N PRO A 672 64.11 -3.16 -67.53
CA PRO A 672 64.40 -4.45 -66.92
C PRO A 672 63.97 -4.47 -65.44
N GLU A 673 63.70 -5.66 -64.92
CA GLU A 673 63.43 -5.87 -63.50
C GLU A 673 64.77 -5.97 -62.74
N THR A 674 64.87 -5.43 -61.52
CA THR A 674 66.12 -5.48 -60.75
C THR A 674 65.91 -5.55 -59.23
N GLY A 675 66.69 -6.43 -58.59
CA GLY A 675 66.73 -6.60 -57.13
C GLY A 675 65.42 -7.10 -56.51
N GLU A 676 65.20 -6.70 -55.27
CA GLU A 676 63.93 -6.79 -54.55
C GLU A 676 63.61 -5.39 -54.01
N VAL A 677 62.34 -5.02 -53.94
CA VAL A 677 61.91 -3.71 -53.41
C VAL A 677 61.09 -3.87 -52.15
N THR A 678 61.29 -2.97 -51.19
CA THR A 678 60.56 -2.92 -49.93
C THR A 678 59.60 -1.75 -49.98
N VAL A 679 58.30 -2.04 -49.82
CA VAL A 679 57.24 -1.04 -49.77
C VAL A 679 56.77 -0.82 -48.34
N SER A 680 56.44 0.41 -47.96
CA SER A 680 55.77 0.78 -46.69
C SER A 680 54.33 1.18 -46.98
N LEU A 681 53.40 0.71 -46.15
CA LEU A 681 51.99 1.10 -46.17
C LEU A 681 51.79 2.38 -45.36
N LEU A 682 51.10 3.36 -45.94
CA LEU A 682 50.68 4.59 -45.30
C LEU A 682 49.16 4.55 -45.07
N ALA A 683 48.71 5.13 -43.96
CA ALA A 683 47.31 5.40 -43.65
C ALA A 683 47.14 6.91 -43.44
N ASP A 684 46.26 7.56 -44.20
CA ASP A 684 46.04 9.01 -44.19
C ASP A 684 47.36 9.82 -44.27
N GLY A 685 48.25 9.39 -45.17
CA GLY A 685 49.58 9.98 -45.39
C GLY A 685 50.61 9.72 -44.28
N THR A 686 50.29 8.88 -43.27
CA THR A 686 51.18 8.53 -42.16
C THR A 686 51.71 7.11 -42.31
N ASP A 687 53.03 6.93 -42.26
CA ASP A 687 53.69 5.61 -42.32
C ASP A 687 53.24 4.72 -41.15
N THR A 688 52.64 3.57 -41.47
CA THR A 688 52.20 2.58 -40.48
C THR A 688 53.37 1.82 -39.84
N GLY A 689 54.58 1.91 -40.44
CA GLY A 689 55.73 1.10 -40.10
C GLY A 689 55.62 -0.37 -40.55
N ILE A 690 54.56 -0.73 -41.29
CA ILE A 690 54.33 -2.06 -41.84
C ILE A 690 54.87 -2.09 -43.27
N THR A 691 55.74 -3.06 -43.54
CA THR A 691 56.49 -3.16 -44.80
C THR A 691 56.42 -4.55 -45.40
N GLU A 692 56.27 -4.63 -46.71
CA GLU A 692 56.36 -5.88 -47.48
C GLU A 692 57.48 -5.82 -48.53
N VAL A 693 58.02 -6.98 -48.90
CA VAL A 693 59.09 -7.09 -49.92
C VAL A 693 58.51 -7.71 -51.18
N LEU A 694 58.70 -7.05 -52.34
CA LEU A 694 58.20 -7.46 -53.65
C LEU A 694 59.36 -7.92 -54.53
N ASN A 695 59.22 -9.09 -55.16
CA ASN A 695 60.24 -9.75 -55.98
C ASN A 695 59.62 -10.78 -56.96
N GLU A 696 60.46 -11.48 -57.74
CA GLU A 696 60.00 -12.50 -58.70
C GLU A 696 59.23 -13.66 -58.01
N ASP A 697 59.63 -14.08 -56.80
CA ASP A 697 59.04 -15.22 -56.07
C ASP A 697 57.58 -14.96 -55.64
N ASN A 698 57.23 -13.72 -55.25
CA ASN A 698 55.83 -13.32 -54.99
C ASN A 698 55.14 -12.64 -56.20
N GLN A 699 55.69 -12.84 -57.40
CA GLN A 699 55.16 -12.30 -58.65
C GLN A 699 54.95 -10.79 -58.60
N TRP A 700 55.85 -10.07 -57.91
CA TRP A 700 55.81 -8.62 -57.73
C TRP A 700 54.52 -8.13 -57.05
N SER A 701 54.00 -8.89 -56.07
CA SER A 701 52.73 -8.57 -55.39
C SER A 701 52.71 -8.96 -53.90
N ALA A 702 51.98 -8.19 -53.10
CA ALA A 702 51.69 -8.51 -51.70
C ALA A 702 50.29 -8.00 -51.29
N VAL A 703 49.82 -8.43 -50.12
CA VAL A 703 48.53 -8.01 -49.56
C VAL A 703 48.71 -7.72 -48.07
N PHE A 704 48.46 -6.48 -47.67
CA PHE A 704 48.40 -6.07 -46.28
C PHE A 704 47.01 -6.40 -45.73
N THR A 705 46.88 -7.42 -44.88
CA THR A 705 45.56 -7.96 -44.50
C THR A 705 45.04 -7.48 -43.15
N GLY A 706 43.71 -7.36 -43.02
CA GLY A 706 43.04 -7.08 -41.75
C GLY A 706 43.18 -5.64 -41.24
N PHE A 707 43.21 -4.65 -42.14
CA PHE A 707 43.33 -3.23 -41.81
C PHE A 707 41.95 -2.58 -41.61
N ARG A 708 41.79 -1.68 -40.63
CA ARG A 708 40.55 -0.92 -40.46
C ARG A 708 40.22 -0.16 -41.74
N LYS A 709 38.98 -0.22 -42.20
CA LYS A 709 38.49 0.61 -43.29
C LYS A 709 38.13 2.02 -42.84
N TYR A 710 37.64 2.15 -41.61
CA TYR A 710 37.25 3.41 -40.99
C TYR A 710 38.12 3.69 -39.75
N ASP A 711 38.56 4.94 -39.62
CA ASP A 711 39.31 5.43 -38.46
C ASP A 711 38.46 5.36 -37.17
N ASP A 712 39.03 4.86 -36.08
CA ASP A 712 38.28 4.54 -34.86
C ASP A 712 38.13 5.69 -33.86
N GLU A 713 38.72 6.86 -34.12
CA GLU A 713 38.41 8.11 -33.42
C GLU A 713 37.42 9.00 -34.19
N THR A 714 37.53 9.08 -35.53
CA THR A 714 36.80 10.06 -36.35
C THR A 714 35.75 9.46 -37.29
N GLY A 715 35.82 8.17 -37.61
CA GLY A 715 34.85 7.49 -38.45
C GLY A 715 34.95 7.79 -39.96
N ASN A 716 36.02 8.47 -40.40
CA ASN A 716 36.29 8.67 -41.82
C ASN A 716 36.83 7.38 -42.45
N GLU A 717 36.62 7.20 -43.75
CA GLU A 717 37.23 6.10 -44.53
C GLU A 717 38.73 6.42 -44.72
N ILE A 718 39.60 5.48 -44.35
CA ILE A 718 41.07 5.69 -44.32
C ILE A 718 41.63 5.63 -45.74
N GLU A 719 42.38 6.65 -46.14
CA GLU A 719 43.08 6.67 -47.42
C GLU A 719 44.42 5.91 -47.30
N TYR A 720 44.45 4.68 -47.83
CA TYR A 720 45.65 3.85 -47.85
C TYR A 720 46.54 4.16 -49.06
N GLU A 721 47.79 4.55 -48.78
CA GLU A 721 48.83 4.82 -49.78
C GLU A 721 50.02 3.86 -49.60
N VAL A 722 50.96 3.86 -50.55
CA VAL A 722 52.18 3.04 -50.49
C VAL A 722 53.39 3.82 -51.00
N ILE A 723 54.55 3.64 -50.36
CA ILE A 723 55.83 4.21 -50.81
C ILE A 723 56.90 3.11 -50.95
N GLU A 724 57.83 3.28 -51.89
CA GLU A 724 58.99 2.39 -52.06
C GLU A 724 60.20 2.94 -51.27
N LEU A 725 60.71 2.15 -50.32
CA LEU A 725 61.75 2.57 -49.38
C LEU A 725 63.18 2.45 -49.94
N ASN A 726 63.39 1.68 -51.01
CA ASN A 726 64.70 1.34 -51.56
C ASN A 726 64.74 1.41 -53.10
N VAL A 727 64.13 2.46 -53.67
CA VAL A 727 64.11 2.71 -55.14
C VAL A 727 65.50 2.47 -55.75
N PRO A 728 65.66 1.54 -56.71
CA PRO A 728 66.98 1.18 -57.22
C PRO A 728 67.66 2.32 -57.97
N ASP A 729 68.99 2.36 -57.89
CA ASP A 729 69.82 3.30 -58.66
C ASP A 729 69.47 3.22 -60.16
N GLY A 730 69.14 4.38 -60.74
CA GLY A 730 68.75 4.50 -62.14
C GLY A 730 67.27 4.28 -62.45
N TYR A 731 66.39 4.28 -61.45
CA TYR A 731 64.93 4.29 -61.65
C TYR A 731 64.29 5.51 -61.01
N GLU A 732 63.16 5.94 -61.58
CA GLU A 732 62.22 6.85 -60.93
C GLU A 732 60.95 6.06 -60.55
N ALA A 733 60.58 6.12 -59.27
CA ALA A 733 59.40 5.46 -58.74
C ALA A 733 58.16 6.36 -58.83
N SER A 734 57.01 5.76 -59.13
CA SER A 734 55.73 6.44 -59.23
C SER A 734 54.61 5.57 -58.68
N TYR A 735 53.56 6.19 -58.16
CA TYR A 735 52.50 5.53 -57.40
C TYR A 735 51.14 5.87 -57.99
N ARG A 736 50.23 4.89 -58.10
CA ARG A 736 48.83 5.08 -58.46
C ARG A 736 47.93 4.05 -57.76
N ALA A 737 46.64 4.33 -57.67
CA ALA A 737 45.61 3.34 -57.36
C ALA A 737 44.75 3.06 -58.60
N GLU A 738 44.43 1.79 -58.85
CA GLU A 738 43.63 1.35 -60.00
C GLU A 738 42.72 0.18 -59.56
N ASP A 739 41.40 0.34 -59.67
CA ASP A 739 40.37 -0.62 -59.22
C ASP A 739 40.56 -1.19 -57.78
N GLY A 740 41.13 -0.38 -56.88
CA GLY A 740 41.39 -0.75 -55.47
C GLY A 740 42.73 -1.43 -55.21
N VAL A 741 43.58 -1.59 -56.24
CA VAL A 741 44.95 -2.07 -56.12
C VAL A 741 45.92 -0.88 -56.12
N LEU A 742 46.86 -0.85 -55.17
CA LEU A 742 47.96 0.11 -55.15
C LEU A 742 49.08 -0.39 -56.08
N ILE A 743 49.51 0.44 -57.02
CA ILE A 743 50.48 0.06 -58.05
C ILE A 743 51.71 0.97 -57.95
N VAL A 744 52.86 0.33 -57.73
CA VAL A 744 54.18 0.98 -57.68
C VAL A 744 54.90 0.74 -59.00
N THR A 745 55.13 1.78 -59.80
CA THR A 745 55.76 1.66 -61.12
C THR A 745 57.13 2.30 -61.12
N ASN A 746 58.19 1.50 -61.32
CA ASN A 746 59.54 2.03 -61.52
C ASN A 746 59.84 2.15 -63.00
N THR A 747 60.21 3.34 -63.45
CA THR A 747 60.63 3.60 -64.82
C THR A 747 62.15 3.72 -64.87
N ALA A 748 62.79 2.93 -65.73
CA ALA A 748 64.23 2.99 -65.95
C ALA A 748 64.61 4.34 -66.56
N LEU A 749 65.58 5.02 -65.96
CA LEU A 749 66.14 6.26 -66.47
C LEU A 749 67.14 5.94 -67.57
N TYR A 750 66.86 6.46 -68.77
CA TYR A 750 67.78 6.41 -69.91
C TYR A 750 68.31 7.81 -70.20
N GLY A 751 69.61 7.89 -70.48
CA GLY A 751 70.27 9.09 -70.95
C GLY A 751 70.47 9.11 -72.47
N SER A 752 71.19 10.13 -72.94
CA SER A 752 71.66 10.20 -74.32
C SER A 752 73.01 10.92 -74.45
N LEU A 753 73.78 10.51 -75.46
CA LEU A 753 75.04 11.14 -75.85
C LEU A 753 74.88 11.78 -77.23
N THR A 754 74.98 13.11 -77.29
CA THR A 754 75.08 13.85 -78.54
C THR A 754 76.55 14.20 -78.82
N ILE A 755 77.02 13.94 -80.04
CA ILE A 755 78.38 14.26 -80.50
C ILE A 755 78.30 15.28 -81.63
N TYR A 756 79.06 16.36 -81.49
CA TYR A 756 79.32 17.35 -82.53
C TYR A 756 80.69 17.09 -83.14
N LYS A 757 80.71 16.51 -84.35
CA LYS A 757 81.92 16.24 -85.12
C LYS A 757 82.31 17.47 -85.94
N VAL A 758 83.49 18.03 -85.65
CA VAL A 758 84.01 19.25 -86.31
C VAL A 758 85.45 19.10 -86.83
N ASP A 759 85.89 20.09 -87.61
CA ASP A 759 87.29 20.34 -87.98
C ASP A 759 87.98 21.36 -87.02
N GLU A 760 89.25 21.68 -87.28
CA GLU A 760 90.06 22.63 -86.49
C GLU A 760 89.56 24.09 -86.54
N ASN A 761 88.58 24.41 -87.39
CA ASN A 761 87.92 25.72 -87.48
C ASN A 761 86.56 25.74 -86.77
N GLY A 762 86.02 24.57 -86.40
CA GLY A 762 84.67 24.39 -85.87
C GLY A 762 83.60 24.14 -86.92
N ASP A 763 83.96 23.93 -88.20
CA ASP A 763 83.02 23.57 -89.25
C ASP A 763 82.62 22.07 -89.13
N PRO A 764 81.35 21.70 -89.38
CA PRO A 764 80.85 20.34 -89.16
C PRO A 764 81.37 19.32 -90.19
N LEU A 765 81.62 18.08 -89.74
CA LEU A 765 82.16 17.00 -90.58
C LEU A 765 81.26 15.77 -90.63
N ALA A 766 80.75 15.48 -91.82
CA ALA A 766 79.98 14.27 -92.14
C ALA A 766 80.87 13.02 -92.33
N GLY A 767 80.30 11.85 -92.06
CA GLY A 767 80.88 10.55 -92.41
C GLY A 767 81.96 9.99 -91.48
N ALA A 768 82.19 10.62 -90.31
CA ALA A 768 82.90 9.98 -89.20
C ALA A 768 82.04 8.83 -88.67
N MET A 769 82.62 7.67 -88.37
CA MET A 769 81.93 6.59 -87.66
C MET A 769 82.51 6.45 -86.26
N PHE A 770 81.61 6.34 -85.28
CA PHE A 770 81.94 6.05 -83.89
C PHE A 770 81.29 4.74 -83.46
N GLU A 771 81.96 4.09 -82.52
CA GLU A 771 81.45 2.96 -81.76
C GLU A 771 81.41 3.38 -80.28
N LEU A 772 80.26 3.18 -79.64
CA LEU A 772 80.00 3.48 -78.23
C LEU A 772 79.74 2.16 -77.51
N ASN A 773 80.73 1.71 -76.74
CA ASN A 773 80.73 0.42 -76.05
C ASN A 773 80.53 0.61 -74.55
N GLY A 774 79.51 -0.04 -73.97
CA GLY A 774 79.18 0.00 -72.55
C GLY A 774 79.54 -1.29 -71.80
N SER A 775 78.96 -1.47 -70.61
CA SER A 775 79.03 -2.75 -69.88
C SER A 775 78.24 -3.86 -70.60
N ASP A 776 78.46 -5.10 -70.17
CA ASP A 776 77.65 -6.28 -70.51
C ASP A 776 77.47 -6.58 -72.01
N GLY A 777 78.34 -6.03 -72.85
CA GLY A 777 78.32 -6.20 -74.30
C GLY A 777 77.43 -5.20 -75.05
N PHE A 778 76.93 -4.16 -74.38
CA PHE A 778 76.24 -3.04 -75.02
C PHE A 778 77.17 -2.37 -76.03
N SER A 779 76.71 -2.22 -77.27
CA SER A 779 77.45 -1.56 -78.35
C SER A 779 76.49 -0.88 -79.31
N MET A 780 76.71 0.40 -79.59
CA MET A 780 76.05 1.13 -80.67
C MET A 780 77.07 1.74 -81.63
N THR A 781 76.70 1.89 -82.90
CA THR A 781 77.51 2.61 -83.89
C THR A 781 76.72 3.76 -84.50
N GLY A 782 77.37 4.91 -84.60
CA GLY A 782 76.81 6.15 -85.14
C GLY A 782 77.68 6.67 -86.27
N THR A 783 77.08 7.38 -87.24
CA THR A 783 77.81 8.05 -88.32
C THR A 783 77.40 9.51 -88.38
N SER A 784 78.36 10.44 -88.41
CA SER A 784 78.05 11.86 -88.41
C SER A 784 77.35 12.30 -89.70
N ASP A 785 76.29 13.10 -89.55
CA ASP A 785 75.48 13.58 -90.66
C ASP A 785 76.07 14.85 -91.32
N GLU A 786 75.32 15.46 -92.26
CA GLU A 786 75.69 16.70 -92.96
C GLU A 786 75.84 17.92 -92.02
N PHE A 787 75.42 17.81 -90.76
CA PHE A 787 75.62 18.82 -89.70
C PHE A 787 76.68 18.38 -88.67
N GLY A 788 77.40 17.29 -88.93
CA GLY A 788 78.40 16.72 -88.03
C GLY A 788 77.79 16.01 -86.81
N LEU A 789 76.48 15.82 -86.78
CA LEU A 789 75.77 15.35 -85.59
C LEU A 789 75.73 13.81 -85.53
N ILE A 790 75.90 13.27 -84.32
CA ILE A 790 75.52 11.91 -83.95
C ILE A 790 74.73 12.00 -82.66
N ILE A 791 73.65 11.23 -82.53
CA ILE A 791 72.91 11.06 -81.28
C ILE A 791 72.85 9.57 -80.97
N PHE A 792 73.19 9.21 -79.75
CA PHE A 792 72.93 7.90 -79.15
C PHE A 792 71.90 8.12 -78.03
N ASP A 793 70.63 7.86 -78.31
CA ASP A 793 69.54 7.91 -77.34
C ASP A 793 69.33 6.54 -76.67
N GLU A 794 68.45 6.49 -75.66
CA GLU A 794 68.08 5.28 -74.91
C GLU A 794 69.30 4.56 -74.28
N LEU A 795 70.29 5.33 -73.80
CA LEU A 795 71.46 4.80 -73.09
C LEU A 795 71.10 4.45 -71.65
N PRO A 796 71.31 3.21 -71.17
CA PRO A 796 71.34 2.91 -69.74
C PRO A 796 72.30 3.83 -68.97
N LEU A 797 72.14 3.92 -67.65
CA LEU A 797 73.13 4.59 -66.81
C LEU A 797 74.39 3.74 -66.70
N GLY A 798 75.56 4.35 -66.81
CA GLY A 798 76.85 3.66 -66.77
C GLY A 798 77.99 4.41 -67.45
N GLU A 799 79.18 3.79 -67.42
CA GLU A 799 80.38 4.27 -68.10
C GLU A 799 80.51 3.63 -69.49
N TYR A 800 80.67 4.49 -70.50
CA TYR A 800 80.81 4.11 -71.90
C TYR A 800 82.18 4.48 -72.46
N THR A 801 82.66 3.69 -73.41
CA THR A 801 83.90 3.90 -74.15
C THR A 801 83.54 4.28 -75.58
N LEU A 802 83.79 5.53 -75.94
CA LEU A 802 83.54 6.11 -77.26
C LEU A 802 84.83 6.12 -78.09
N THR A 803 84.80 5.47 -79.26
CA THR A 803 85.96 5.31 -80.14
C THR A 803 85.60 5.72 -81.57
N GLU A 804 86.40 6.57 -82.21
CA GLU A 804 86.26 6.83 -83.65
C GLU A 804 86.81 5.62 -84.43
N THR A 805 85.95 4.91 -85.16
CA THR A 805 86.33 3.72 -85.93
C THR A 805 86.62 4.04 -87.39
N LYS A 806 86.17 5.20 -87.88
CA LYS A 806 86.47 5.72 -89.23
C LYS A 806 86.40 7.25 -89.24
N ALA A 807 87.44 7.92 -89.73
CA ALA A 807 87.44 9.37 -89.92
C ALA A 807 86.53 9.82 -91.10
N PRO A 808 86.11 11.10 -91.13
CA PRO A 808 85.62 11.77 -92.33
C PRO A 808 86.62 11.71 -93.50
N GLU A 809 86.13 11.83 -94.74
CA GLU A 809 87.01 11.78 -95.92
C GLU A 809 87.99 12.97 -95.94
N GLY A 810 89.30 12.68 -96.02
CA GLY A 810 90.36 13.69 -95.99
C GLY A 810 90.90 14.02 -94.59
N TYR A 811 90.35 13.43 -93.52
CA TYR A 811 90.76 13.67 -92.13
C TYR A 811 91.55 12.50 -91.55
N ARG A 812 92.33 12.75 -90.50
CA ARG A 812 93.00 11.70 -89.73
C ARG A 812 92.00 11.01 -88.81
N LEU A 813 92.20 9.70 -88.59
CA LEU A 813 91.53 8.95 -87.53
C LEU A 813 92.10 9.37 -86.18
N LEU A 814 91.24 9.57 -85.18
CA LEU A 814 91.68 9.79 -83.80
C LEU A 814 92.20 8.48 -83.19
N GLU A 815 93.48 8.46 -82.81
CA GLU A 815 94.06 7.35 -82.02
C GLU A 815 93.78 7.57 -80.52
N GLY A 816 92.70 6.99 -80.02
CA GLY A 816 92.35 7.00 -78.60
C GLY A 816 90.87 6.71 -78.33
N GLU A 817 90.55 6.40 -77.08
CA GLU A 817 89.20 6.12 -76.60
C GLU A 817 88.81 7.22 -75.60
N ARG A 818 87.52 7.62 -75.56
CA ARG A 818 86.98 8.57 -74.59
C ARG A 818 86.01 7.86 -73.63
N THR A 819 86.14 8.13 -72.34
CA THR A 819 85.19 7.67 -71.33
C THR A 819 84.04 8.67 -71.20
N ILE A 820 82.80 8.19 -71.29
CA ILE A 820 81.56 8.96 -71.20
C ILE A 820 80.70 8.37 -70.08
N SER A 821 80.44 9.14 -69.02
CA SER A 821 79.55 8.74 -67.94
C SER A 821 78.13 9.21 -68.24
N ILE A 822 77.16 8.29 -68.24
CA ILE A 822 75.72 8.59 -68.24
C ILE A 822 75.19 8.29 -66.83
N SER A 823 74.70 9.30 -66.14
CA SER A 823 74.31 9.22 -64.72
C SER A 823 73.00 9.97 -64.45
N SER A 824 72.36 9.69 -63.32
CA SER A 824 71.05 10.29 -62.97
C SER A 824 71.11 11.81 -62.75
N ASP A 825 72.28 12.36 -62.46
CA ASP A 825 72.54 13.81 -62.40
C ASP A 825 72.95 14.42 -63.76
N GLN A 826 73.35 13.60 -64.75
CA GLN A 826 73.76 14.04 -66.08
C GLN A 826 73.25 13.10 -67.19
N LEU A 827 71.94 12.93 -67.28
CA LEU A 827 71.29 12.07 -68.28
C LEU A 827 71.64 12.44 -69.73
N HIS A 828 71.79 13.72 -70.06
CA HIS A 828 72.10 14.17 -71.41
C HIS A 828 73.52 14.75 -71.49
N VAL A 829 74.39 14.07 -72.24
CA VAL A 829 75.81 14.42 -72.40
C VAL A 829 76.06 14.94 -73.81
N ASN A 830 76.80 16.05 -73.91
CA ASN A 830 77.15 16.69 -75.18
C ASN A 830 78.68 16.75 -75.34
N GLU A 831 79.21 16.01 -76.29
CA GLU A 831 80.64 15.98 -76.63
C GLU A 831 80.93 16.75 -77.93
N THR A 832 82.09 17.42 -78.00
CA THR A 832 82.61 17.97 -79.26
C THR A 832 83.92 17.28 -79.61
N ILE A 833 84.01 16.77 -80.84
CA ILE A 833 85.12 15.94 -81.31
C ILE A 833 85.68 16.53 -82.61
N GLU A 834 86.90 17.04 -82.52
CA GLU A 834 87.67 17.71 -83.57
C GLU A 834 88.61 16.71 -84.27
N ASN A 835 88.72 16.75 -85.61
CA ASN A 835 89.78 16.02 -86.33
C ASN A 835 90.66 16.96 -87.16
N THR A 836 91.96 16.73 -87.07
CA THR A 836 92.99 17.30 -87.95
C THR A 836 92.91 16.72 -89.37
N LEU A 837 93.12 17.56 -90.39
CA LEU A 837 93.24 17.17 -91.79
C LEU A 837 94.40 16.17 -92.02
N GLN A 838 94.27 15.29 -93.02
CA GLN A 838 95.28 14.28 -93.34
C GLN A 838 96.47 14.85 -94.13
N ASP A 839 97.27 15.68 -93.47
CA ASP A 839 98.52 16.22 -94.02
C ASP A 839 99.47 15.08 -94.45
N TRP A 840 99.80 15.06 -95.74
CA TRP A 840 100.61 14.04 -96.41
C TRP A 840 102.01 14.58 -96.73
N GLU A 841 103.01 14.27 -95.90
CA GLU A 841 104.41 14.54 -96.24
C GLU A 841 105.02 13.39 -97.07
N ILE A 842 105.58 13.73 -98.25
CA ILE A 842 106.20 12.78 -99.17
C ILE A 842 107.66 12.50 -98.75
N PRO A 843 108.10 11.24 -98.61
CA PRO A 843 109.49 10.93 -98.28
C PRO A 843 110.44 11.33 -99.41
N LYS A 844 111.41 12.22 -99.11
CA LYS A 844 112.48 12.61 -100.04
C LYS A 844 113.44 11.45 -100.27
N THR A 845 113.27 10.76 -101.39
CA THR A 845 114.14 9.65 -101.82
C THR A 845 115.39 10.14 -102.54
N GLY A 846 116.52 9.47 -102.31
CA GLY A 846 117.65 9.42 -103.24
C GLY A 846 118.90 10.26 -102.91
N GLY A 847 120.06 9.59 -102.89
CA GLY A 847 121.35 10.21 -103.25
C GLY A 847 122.33 10.50 -102.12
N ILE A 848 123.19 9.54 -101.79
CA ILE A 848 124.36 9.78 -100.92
C ILE A 848 125.45 10.51 -101.73
N GLY A 849 125.81 11.76 -101.38
CA GLY A 849 127.07 12.35 -101.85
C GLY A 849 127.11 13.87 -102.02
N THR A 850 127.98 14.54 -101.25
CA THR A 850 128.70 15.79 -101.60
C THR A 850 129.63 16.20 -100.47
N ILE A 851 129.18 16.12 -99.21
CA ILE A 851 129.93 16.58 -98.03
C ILE A 851 131.32 15.94 -97.92
N GLY A 852 131.44 14.63 -98.17
CA GLY A 852 132.73 13.92 -98.18
C GLY A 852 133.74 14.41 -99.23
N PHE A 853 133.25 14.91 -100.38
CA PHE A 853 134.13 15.43 -101.44
C PHE A 853 134.77 16.77 -101.06
N TYR A 854 134.07 17.62 -100.29
CA TYR A 854 134.67 18.85 -99.74
C TYR A 854 135.82 18.52 -98.76
N GLY A 855 135.71 17.45 -97.98
CA GLY A 855 136.80 16.97 -97.11
C GLY A 855 138.05 16.57 -97.88
N VAL A 856 137.90 15.79 -98.95
CA VAL A 856 139.04 15.39 -99.82
C VAL A 856 139.63 16.60 -100.55
N GLY A 857 138.79 17.52 -101.04
CA GLY A 857 139.24 18.77 -101.66
C GLY A 857 140.05 19.66 -100.73
N ALA A 858 139.65 19.79 -99.46
CA ALA A 858 140.39 20.53 -98.45
C ALA A 858 141.77 19.90 -98.17
N ILE A 859 141.86 18.57 -98.08
CA ILE A 859 143.12 17.84 -97.86
C ILE A 859 144.07 17.99 -99.04
N LEU A 860 143.56 17.99 -100.27
CA LEU A 860 144.37 18.23 -101.48
C LEU A 860 144.88 19.68 -101.58
N MET A 861 144.08 20.68 -101.19
CA MET A 861 144.58 22.06 -101.09
C MET A 861 145.60 22.23 -99.96
N ALA A 862 145.38 21.62 -98.79
CA ALA A 862 146.32 21.67 -97.67
C ALA A 862 147.68 21.05 -98.01
N THR A 863 147.69 19.90 -98.71
CA THR A 863 148.94 19.24 -99.15
C THR A 863 149.64 20.02 -100.27
N ALA A 864 148.92 20.61 -101.22
CA ALA A 864 149.50 21.51 -102.22
C ALA A 864 150.13 22.77 -101.59
N LEU A 865 149.45 23.38 -100.60
CA LEU A 865 149.98 24.53 -99.85
C LEU A 865 151.19 24.15 -98.98
N PHE A 866 151.20 22.96 -98.37
CA PHE A 866 152.36 22.45 -97.61
C PHE A 866 153.60 22.25 -98.51
N LEU A 867 153.42 21.65 -99.69
CA LEU A 867 154.49 21.49 -100.68
C LEU A 867 154.99 22.85 -101.22
N LEU A 868 154.09 23.82 -101.41
CA LEU A 868 154.45 25.20 -101.78
C LEU A 868 155.02 26.03 -100.62
N TRP A 869 154.86 25.61 -99.37
CA TRP A 869 155.54 26.17 -98.20
C TRP A 869 156.95 25.59 -98.04
N ARG A 870 157.17 24.31 -98.42
CA ARG A 870 158.51 23.71 -98.56
C ARG A 870 159.38 24.37 -99.67
N ARG A 871 158.77 25.13 -100.59
CA ARG A 871 159.37 25.80 -101.76
C ARG A 871 160.80 26.38 -101.66
N ARG A 872 161.30 27.04 -100.60
CA ARG A 872 160.79 27.34 -99.25
C ARG A 872 161.97 27.44 -98.30
N LYS A 873 162.59 26.28 -98.00
CA LYS A 873 163.55 26.13 -96.89
C LYS A 873 164.85 25.36 -97.19
N GLU A 874 165.03 24.83 -98.40
CA GLU A 874 166.22 24.01 -98.79
C GLU A 874 167.08 24.65 -99.89
N ASN A 875 166.85 25.94 -100.20
CA ASN A 875 167.71 26.75 -101.08
C ASN A 875 168.46 27.83 -100.29
N ASN A 876 168.86 27.55 -99.05
CA ASN A 876 169.53 28.55 -98.20
C ASN A 876 170.40 27.94 -97.07
N GLU A 877 171.07 26.82 -97.34
CA GLU A 877 172.37 26.38 -96.77
C GLU A 877 172.89 25.15 -97.55
#